data_AF-A0A0L0DE14-F1
#
_entry.id   AF-A0A0L0DE14-F1
#
_cell.length_a   1.000
_cell.length_b   1.000
_cell.length_c   1.000
_cell.angle_alpha   90.00
_cell.angle_beta   90.00
_cell.angle_gamma   90.00
#
_symmetry.space_group_name_H-M   'P 1'
#
loop_
_entity.id
_entity.type
_entity.pdbx_description
1 polymer ?
#
loop_
_entity_poly.entity_id
_entity_poly.type
_entity_poly.pdbx_seq_one_letter_code
_entity_poly.pdbx_strand_id
1 'polypeptide(L)'
;MSSSSLASAFTSECTRVGVEPSSAVASALTAAAASGTLTLSSVHLAPRTCTALAAALCWQANHGEVGDSAVTIVDVSDCFLGDDGAVALVQGLVAYTPLEKLDVRGNNIRTDGALALARLLRDGPPGLSTMLLEWNSIGVWDVGIRALADALAVNGSLTMLDLRNNRVGPQGVEALASALKTNTSLRTLDLRWNNAGIMGGRYLVEALANNSALTRLDLAGNEVPTDVVEAIAARLAANAVASGTSPARTPASATKARTPLAALAPNTLAASSSYSSPHPGSKPSYTPGQAKLLDLETKMNDIFEAKSLAQRAAMDMESALLHERTESTHLVASLQEKLLAERATIADLEARLRTARGTADAELAEAQADTLRAQARADEFKSLADELSAALSAARASADERIDAVRAQVRAAEEARADQVSALRQEHADAVRDMHEQMNSKLARYDAKLEEALADRTATSRALSAERERSSSLQQQLQEVVAAQETTVEREVASRLTAHKHALKLAEEARDDATLRLADAQDALRQAHSQAARADEAAAAAAASLRSQLQESNRARERLEEDKTNLRYELDKWQHQVESLQSARTTLRTQVDSLKGELESAASRERRLRSEYEASTGALHARIAELEDALRRAGLDLQREREAHVRRLRSTEALLISQIQNTFSDTVHGAMGASSGPASAVATSAGSGVGLASPAPRPVPRVASRDRLAPQPVAAVTGASQHTPLLVTDSDSDDEHGSDDSGF
;
A
#
# COMPACT_ATOMS: atom_id res chain seq x y z
N MET A 1 50.89 -36.37 -25.87
CA MET A 1 49.61 -36.24 -26.61
C MET A 1 48.51 -36.04 -25.58
N SER A 2 47.66 -35.00 -25.63
CA SER A 2 47.74 -33.72 -26.36
C SER A 2 46.55 -32.85 -25.95
N SER A 3 46.63 -32.20 -24.79
CA SER A 3 45.52 -31.40 -24.23
C SER A 3 45.97 -30.41 -23.15
N SER A 4 46.95 -29.56 -23.46
CA SER A 4 47.31 -28.39 -22.64
C SER A 4 46.25 -27.29 -22.83
N SER A 5 45.01 -27.56 -22.39
CA SER A 5 43.84 -26.76 -22.73
C SER A 5 43.79 -25.45 -21.94
N LEU A 6 43.23 -24.41 -22.55
CA LEU A 6 42.98 -23.11 -21.91
C LEU A 6 42.21 -23.24 -20.58
N ALA A 7 41.27 -24.19 -20.51
CA ALA A 7 40.54 -24.54 -19.29
C ALA A 7 41.41 -25.13 -18.17
N SER A 8 42.45 -25.91 -18.52
CA SER A 8 43.40 -26.45 -17.54
C SER A 8 44.32 -25.36 -16.98
N ALA A 9 44.75 -24.41 -17.82
CA ALA A 9 45.50 -23.23 -17.39
C ALA A 9 44.66 -22.35 -16.45
N PHE A 10 43.40 -22.06 -16.81
CA PHE A 10 42.45 -21.36 -15.94
C PHE A 10 42.21 -22.08 -14.61
N THR A 11 42.09 -23.41 -14.63
CA THR A 11 41.93 -24.21 -13.39
C THR A 11 43.15 -24.06 -12.48
N SER A 12 44.36 -24.16 -13.04
CA SER A 12 45.61 -23.92 -12.29
C SER A 12 45.66 -22.50 -11.74
N GLU A 13 45.28 -21.51 -12.54
CA GLU A 13 45.36 -20.09 -12.17
C GLU A 13 44.31 -19.70 -11.12
N CYS A 14 43.10 -20.28 -11.16
CA CYS A 14 42.11 -20.19 -10.08
C CYS A 14 42.70 -20.67 -8.74
N THR A 15 43.40 -21.81 -8.72
CA THR A 15 44.08 -22.27 -7.50
C THR A 15 45.21 -21.33 -7.05
N ARG A 16 45.95 -20.71 -7.98
CA ARG A 16 46.99 -19.71 -7.68
C ARG A 16 46.42 -18.41 -7.07
N VAL A 17 45.25 -17.97 -7.51
CA VAL A 17 44.57 -16.75 -7.03
C VAL A 17 43.66 -17.03 -5.81
N GLY A 18 43.47 -18.30 -5.46
CA GLY A 18 42.65 -18.72 -4.31
C GLY A 18 41.15 -18.58 -4.57
N VAL A 19 40.67 -19.12 -5.70
CA VAL A 19 39.27 -19.11 -6.14
C VAL A 19 38.90 -20.51 -6.63
N GLU A 20 37.65 -20.93 -6.40
CA GLU A 20 37.14 -22.18 -6.99
C GLU A 20 36.94 -22.03 -8.51
N PRO A 21 37.44 -22.97 -9.33
CA PRO A 21 37.32 -22.89 -10.79
C PRO A 21 35.89 -23.14 -11.24
N SER A 22 35.21 -22.08 -11.72
CA SER A 22 33.85 -22.20 -12.26
C SER A 22 33.80 -23.14 -13.47
N SER A 23 32.99 -24.19 -13.36
CA SER A 23 32.80 -25.19 -14.43
C SER A 23 32.21 -24.59 -15.71
N ALA A 24 31.36 -23.57 -15.59
CA ALA A 24 30.84 -22.82 -16.73
C ALA A 24 31.96 -22.09 -17.48
N VAL A 25 32.86 -21.40 -16.75
CA VAL A 25 34.00 -20.69 -17.35
C VAL A 25 35.00 -21.67 -17.97
N ALA A 26 35.30 -22.78 -17.29
CA ALA A 26 36.17 -23.83 -17.83
C ALA A 26 35.59 -24.49 -19.11
N SER A 27 34.26 -24.70 -19.16
CA SER A 27 33.58 -25.21 -20.36
C SER A 27 33.63 -24.21 -21.51
N ALA A 28 33.32 -22.94 -21.25
CA ALA A 28 33.40 -21.86 -22.24
C ALA A 28 34.83 -21.66 -22.78
N LEU A 29 35.86 -21.74 -21.93
CA LEU A 29 37.27 -21.71 -22.36
C LEU A 29 37.68 -22.92 -23.20
N THR A 30 37.04 -24.08 -22.99
CA THR A 30 37.24 -25.26 -23.85
C THR A 30 36.61 -25.06 -25.22
N ALA A 31 35.43 -24.41 -25.29
CA ALA A 31 34.79 -24.04 -26.56
C ALA A 31 35.55 -22.92 -27.29
N ALA A 32 36.03 -21.90 -26.56
CA ALA A 32 36.78 -20.76 -27.09
C ALA A 32 38.05 -21.17 -27.82
N ALA A 33 38.76 -22.19 -27.31
CA ALA A 33 39.95 -22.76 -27.94
C ALA A 33 39.68 -23.46 -29.30
N ALA A 34 38.41 -23.67 -29.67
CA ALA A 34 38.00 -24.24 -30.96
C ALA A 34 37.22 -23.25 -31.85
N SER A 35 36.83 -22.08 -31.33
CA SER A 35 35.99 -21.08 -32.03
C SER A 35 36.63 -19.70 -32.17
N GLY A 36 37.77 -19.45 -31.51
CA GLY A 36 38.37 -18.12 -31.35
C GLY A 36 37.51 -17.13 -30.53
N THR A 37 36.37 -17.58 -29.99
CA THR A 37 35.37 -16.73 -29.32
C THR A 37 35.07 -17.26 -27.93
N LEU A 38 35.46 -16.49 -26.91
CA LEU A 38 35.12 -16.75 -25.52
C LEU A 38 33.83 -15.99 -25.17
N THR A 39 32.72 -16.72 -25.12
CA THR A 39 31.43 -16.18 -24.63
C THR A 39 31.18 -16.65 -23.20
N LEU A 40 31.07 -15.70 -22.28
CA LEU A 40 30.76 -15.88 -20.86
C LEU A 40 29.48 -15.15 -20.45
N SER A 41 28.67 -14.70 -21.41
CA SER A 41 27.49 -13.87 -21.18
C SER A 41 26.59 -14.37 -20.05
N SER A 42 26.18 -13.47 -19.15
CA SER A 42 25.37 -13.75 -17.96
C SER A 42 26.00 -14.67 -16.91
N VAL A 43 27.29 -15.05 -17.02
CA VAL A 43 28.02 -15.76 -15.96
C VAL A 43 28.55 -14.72 -14.96
N HIS A 44 28.16 -14.81 -13.70
CA HIS A 44 28.64 -13.90 -12.65
C HIS A 44 30.14 -14.08 -12.38
N LEU A 45 30.97 -13.13 -12.79
CA LEU A 45 32.43 -13.18 -12.67
C LEU A 45 32.92 -12.32 -11.49
N ALA A 46 33.39 -12.96 -10.42
CA ALA A 46 34.07 -12.26 -9.33
C ALA A 46 35.41 -11.65 -9.82
N PRO A 47 35.88 -10.51 -9.27
CA PRO A 47 37.11 -9.85 -9.75
C PRO A 47 38.35 -10.75 -9.77
N ARG A 48 38.51 -11.63 -8.76
CA ARG A 48 39.60 -12.63 -8.74
C ARG A 48 39.48 -13.68 -9.85
N THR A 49 38.26 -14.07 -10.23
CA THR A 49 38.01 -14.94 -11.38
C THR A 49 38.41 -14.23 -12.68
N CYS A 50 38.22 -12.92 -12.75
CA CYS A 50 38.65 -12.09 -13.90
C CYS A 50 40.18 -12.03 -14.00
N THR A 51 40.90 -11.90 -12.87
CA THR A 51 42.36 -12.02 -12.83
C THR A 51 42.81 -13.38 -13.37
N ALA A 52 42.18 -14.47 -12.91
CA ALA A 52 42.54 -15.81 -13.35
C ALA A 52 42.20 -16.07 -14.83
N LEU A 53 41.10 -15.50 -15.32
CA LEU A 53 40.69 -15.55 -16.72
C LEU A 53 41.69 -14.84 -17.63
N ALA A 54 42.05 -13.61 -17.29
CA ALA A 54 42.97 -12.79 -18.08
C ALA A 54 44.39 -13.40 -18.07
N ALA A 55 44.85 -13.93 -16.95
CA ALA A 55 46.12 -14.63 -16.86
C ALA A 55 46.12 -15.98 -17.62
N ALA A 56 45.00 -16.71 -17.68
CA ALA A 56 44.88 -17.91 -18.51
C ALA A 56 44.93 -17.60 -20.02
N LEU A 57 44.31 -16.49 -20.46
CA LEU A 57 44.44 -15.99 -21.83
C LEU A 57 45.89 -15.60 -22.15
N CYS A 58 46.55 -14.84 -21.27
CA CYS A 58 47.97 -14.51 -21.42
C CYS A 58 48.88 -15.76 -21.39
N TRP A 59 48.52 -16.80 -20.64
CA TRP A 59 49.23 -18.09 -20.68
C TRP A 59 49.11 -18.74 -22.08
N GLN A 60 47.92 -18.73 -22.68
CA GLN A 60 47.70 -19.26 -24.04
C GLN A 60 48.51 -18.49 -25.09
N ALA A 61 48.56 -17.16 -25.03
CA ALA A 61 49.36 -16.35 -25.96
C ALA A 61 50.87 -16.66 -25.89
N ASN A 62 51.37 -17.12 -24.73
CA ASN A 62 52.79 -17.42 -24.52
C ASN A 62 53.16 -18.90 -24.75
N HIS A 63 52.19 -19.82 -24.86
CA HIS A 63 52.45 -21.27 -24.94
C HIS A 63 51.70 -22.01 -26.06
N GLY A 64 50.72 -21.38 -26.71
CA GLY A 64 50.03 -21.94 -27.86
C GLY A 64 50.84 -21.80 -29.15
N GLU A 65 50.69 -22.76 -30.08
CA GLU A 65 51.18 -22.58 -31.44
C GLU A 65 50.40 -21.43 -32.10
N VAL A 66 51.10 -20.47 -32.71
CA VAL A 66 50.51 -19.25 -33.28
C VAL A 66 49.88 -19.57 -34.64
N GLY A 67 48.67 -20.15 -34.61
CA GLY A 67 47.84 -20.46 -35.77
C GLY A 67 46.42 -20.85 -35.35
N ASP A 68 45.43 -20.10 -35.83
CA ASP A 68 43.98 -20.35 -35.86
C ASP A 68 43.23 -20.67 -34.54
N SER A 69 43.91 -20.97 -33.42
CA SER A 69 43.28 -21.41 -32.15
C SER A 69 43.35 -20.39 -31.00
N ALA A 70 43.72 -19.13 -31.30
CA ALA A 70 43.76 -18.05 -30.32
C ALA A 70 42.37 -17.41 -30.14
N VAL A 71 42.07 -16.90 -28.94
CA VAL A 71 40.80 -16.21 -28.67
C VAL A 71 40.90 -14.76 -29.12
N THR A 72 40.30 -14.40 -30.26
CA THR A 72 40.29 -13.00 -30.74
C THR A 72 39.08 -12.21 -30.24
N ILE A 73 38.00 -12.89 -29.87
CA ILE A 73 36.78 -12.28 -29.33
C ILE A 73 36.60 -12.69 -27.87
N VAL A 74 36.57 -11.71 -26.97
CA VAL A 74 36.17 -11.89 -25.56
C VAL A 74 34.84 -11.19 -25.33
N ASP A 75 33.83 -11.98 -24.98
CA ASP A 75 32.48 -11.54 -24.65
C ASP A 75 32.17 -11.93 -23.19
N VAL A 76 32.10 -10.92 -22.34
CA VAL A 76 31.78 -11.00 -20.91
C VAL A 76 30.59 -10.08 -20.59
N SER A 77 29.61 -10.02 -21.49
CA SER A 77 28.37 -9.26 -21.31
C SER A 77 27.55 -9.74 -20.10
N ASP A 78 26.94 -8.82 -19.36
CA ASP A 78 26.05 -9.09 -18.21
C ASP A 78 26.70 -9.94 -17.09
N CYS A 79 28.04 -9.94 -17.01
CA CYS A 79 28.83 -10.74 -16.06
C CYS A 79 28.94 -10.15 -14.63
N PHE A 80 28.28 -9.01 -14.35
CA PHE A 80 28.36 -8.27 -13.07
C PHE A 80 29.79 -7.87 -12.65
N LEU A 81 30.69 -7.59 -13.60
CA LEU A 81 32.09 -7.26 -13.34
C LEU A 81 32.29 -6.06 -12.38
N GLY A 82 31.49 -5.00 -12.56
CA GLY A 82 31.73 -3.71 -11.91
C GLY A 82 33.10 -3.11 -12.24
N ASP A 83 33.52 -2.12 -11.45
CA ASP A 83 34.84 -1.48 -11.61
C ASP A 83 35.99 -2.45 -11.31
N ASP A 84 35.93 -3.15 -10.18
CA ASP A 84 37.01 -4.07 -9.75
C ASP A 84 37.22 -5.23 -10.73
N GLY A 85 36.15 -5.80 -11.27
CA GLY A 85 36.22 -6.87 -12.27
C GLY A 85 36.76 -6.37 -13.61
N ALA A 86 36.35 -5.17 -14.05
CA ALA A 86 36.89 -4.55 -15.25
C ALA A 86 38.39 -4.22 -15.10
N VAL A 87 38.82 -3.67 -13.95
CA VAL A 87 40.23 -3.44 -13.63
C VAL A 87 41.03 -4.75 -13.65
N ALA A 88 40.53 -5.80 -12.99
CA ALA A 88 41.19 -7.10 -12.90
C ALA A 88 41.29 -7.82 -14.26
N LEU A 89 40.26 -7.71 -15.11
CA LEU A 89 40.25 -8.26 -16.47
C LEU A 89 41.26 -7.52 -17.37
N VAL A 90 41.20 -6.18 -17.38
CA VAL A 90 42.07 -5.34 -18.22
C VAL A 90 43.54 -5.51 -17.87
N GLN A 91 43.89 -5.67 -16.58
CA GLN A 91 45.28 -5.86 -16.14
C GLN A 91 46.01 -7.01 -16.85
N GLY A 92 45.30 -8.08 -17.24
CA GLY A 92 45.87 -9.10 -18.11
C GLY A 92 45.70 -8.78 -19.60
N LEU A 93 44.50 -8.35 -20.04
CA LEU A 93 44.20 -8.12 -21.47
C LEU A 93 45.09 -7.07 -22.16
N VAL A 94 45.69 -6.13 -21.42
CA VAL A 94 46.69 -5.19 -21.98
C VAL A 94 47.85 -5.91 -22.67
N ALA A 95 48.29 -7.06 -22.15
CA ALA A 95 49.36 -7.86 -22.76
C ALA A 95 48.87 -8.90 -23.79
N TYR A 96 47.56 -9.05 -23.97
CA TYR A 96 46.96 -10.12 -24.78
C TYR A 96 46.80 -9.70 -26.25
N THR A 97 47.90 -9.81 -27.00
CA THR A 97 48.01 -9.40 -28.41
C THR A 97 46.94 -9.94 -29.39
N PRO A 98 46.30 -11.14 -29.21
CA PRO A 98 45.30 -11.63 -30.15
C PRO A 98 43.93 -10.92 -30.09
N LEU A 99 43.67 -10.04 -29.12
CA LEU A 99 42.35 -9.46 -28.89
C LEU A 99 41.94 -8.49 -30.02
N GLU A 100 40.93 -8.89 -30.81
CA GLU A 100 40.32 -8.08 -31.87
C GLU A 100 39.04 -7.38 -31.42
N LYS A 101 38.26 -8.04 -30.55
CA LYS A 101 36.96 -7.56 -30.05
C LYS A 101 36.80 -7.82 -28.55
N LEU A 102 36.36 -6.79 -27.81
CA LEU A 102 35.92 -6.89 -26.43
C LEU A 102 34.45 -6.47 -26.30
N ASP A 103 33.61 -7.35 -25.76
CA ASP A 103 32.26 -7.03 -25.31
C ASP A 103 32.17 -7.13 -23.78
N VAL A 104 31.86 -6.00 -23.14
CA VAL A 104 31.71 -5.84 -21.69
C VAL A 104 30.38 -5.14 -21.36
N ARG A 105 29.34 -5.33 -22.18
CA ARG A 105 28.01 -4.77 -21.96
C ARG A 105 27.39 -5.14 -20.62
N GLY A 106 26.50 -4.28 -20.10
CA GLY A 106 25.67 -4.60 -18.93
C GLY A 106 26.41 -4.76 -17.59
N ASN A 107 27.72 -4.47 -17.54
CA ASN A 107 28.56 -4.78 -16.39
C ASN A 107 28.58 -3.71 -15.28
N ASN A 108 27.80 -2.63 -15.41
CA ASN A 108 27.75 -1.50 -14.47
C ASN A 108 29.14 -0.89 -14.19
N ILE A 109 30.00 -0.81 -15.21
CA ILE A 109 31.32 -0.18 -15.15
C ILE A 109 31.16 1.34 -15.00
N ARG A 110 31.88 1.95 -14.06
CA ARG A 110 31.85 3.40 -13.77
C ARG A 110 33.25 3.98 -13.99
N THR A 111 33.67 4.94 -13.17
CA THR A 111 34.91 5.71 -13.34
C THR A 111 36.17 4.85 -13.37
N ASP A 112 36.38 3.97 -12.39
CA ASP A 112 37.65 3.26 -12.24
C ASP A 112 37.82 2.13 -13.27
N GLY A 113 36.73 1.43 -13.61
CA GLY A 113 36.73 0.50 -14.72
C GLY A 113 36.83 1.20 -16.08
N ALA A 114 36.29 2.41 -16.25
CA ALA A 114 36.53 3.23 -17.44
C ALA A 114 38.00 3.68 -17.56
N LEU A 115 38.64 4.04 -16.44
CA LEU A 115 40.08 4.33 -16.39
C LEU A 115 40.94 3.10 -16.73
N ALA A 116 40.47 1.88 -16.43
CA ALA A 116 41.09 0.66 -16.91
C ALA A 116 40.90 0.50 -18.43
N LEU A 117 39.67 0.57 -18.93
CA LEU A 117 39.37 0.48 -20.38
C LEU A 117 40.13 1.53 -21.21
N ALA A 118 40.34 2.73 -20.67
CA ALA A 118 41.21 3.76 -21.26
C ALA A 118 42.68 3.30 -21.36
N ARG A 119 43.22 2.61 -20.35
CA ARG A 119 44.55 1.98 -20.44
C ARG A 119 44.58 0.86 -21.48
N LEU A 120 43.50 0.08 -21.62
CA LEU A 120 43.41 -0.94 -22.67
C LEU A 120 43.43 -0.32 -24.08
N LEU A 121 42.77 0.81 -24.29
CA LEU A 121 42.82 1.52 -25.58
C LEU A 121 44.20 2.17 -25.86
N ARG A 122 44.88 2.71 -24.85
CA ARG A 122 46.16 3.42 -25.04
C ARG A 122 47.38 2.49 -25.07
N ASP A 123 47.45 1.55 -24.13
CA ASP A 123 48.64 0.73 -23.86
C ASP A 123 48.46 -0.74 -24.30
N GLY A 124 47.25 -1.12 -24.71
CA GLY A 124 46.85 -2.51 -24.98
C GLY A 124 47.08 -3.00 -26.41
N PRO A 125 46.42 -4.12 -26.79
CA PRO A 125 46.79 -4.87 -27.99
C PRO A 125 46.41 -4.14 -29.30
N PRO A 126 47.33 -4.04 -30.28
CA PRO A 126 47.12 -3.28 -31.52
C PRO A 126 46.10 -3.92 -32.49
N GLY A 127 45.64 -5.14 -32.22
CA GLY A 127 44.54 -5.78 -32.95
C GLY A 127 43.15 -5.29 -32.53
N LEU A 128 43.02 -4.59 -31.40
CA LEU A 128 41.71 -4.26 -30.82
C LEU A 128 40.97 -3.24 -31.70
N SER A 129 40.01 -3.78 -32.47
CA SER A 129 39.27 -3.08 -33.52
C SER A 129 37.86 -2.68 -33.09
N THR A 130 37.29 -3.41 -32.12
CA THR A 130 35.88 -3.28 -31.70
C THR A 130 35.76 -3.34 -30.18
N MET A 131 35.16 -2.31 -29.57
CA MET A 131 34.89 -2.28 -28.13
C MET A 131 33.41 -1.94 -27.86
N LEU A 132 32.72 -2.81 -27.13
CA LEU A 132 31.29 -2.73 -26.89
C LEU A 132 30.99 -2.53 -25.40
N LEU A 133 30.49 -1.34 -25.06
CA LEU A 133 30.35 -0.82 -23.69
C LEU A 133 28.89 -0.51 -23.32
N GLU A 134 27.92 -0.86 -24.16
CA GLU A 134 26.48 -0.57 -23.92
C GLU A 134 25.99 -1.01 -22.53
N TRP A 135 25.07 -0.25 -21.91
CA TRP A 135 24.54 -0.50 -20.55
C TRP A 135 25.61 -0.51 -19.44
N ASN A 136 26.55 0.43 -19.51
CA ASN A 136 27.46 0.76 -18.40
C ASN A 136 27.18 2.18 -17.87
N SER A 137 28.05 2.74 -17.03
CA SER A 137 27.89 4.04 -16.38
C SER A 137 29.15 4.91 -16.49
N ILE A 138 29.88 4.75 -17.60
CA ILE A 138 31.15 5.44 -17.89
C ILE A 138 30.99 6.97 -17.94
N GLY A 139 29.83 7.45 -18.40
CA GLY A 139 29.52 8.87 -18.54
C GLY A 139 28.97 9.56 -17.29
N VAL A 140 28.73 8.83 -16.19
CA VAL A 140 28.17 9.40 -14.94
C VAL A 140 29.10 10.43 -14.30
N TRP A 141 30.41 10.31 -14.55
CA TRP A 141 31.43 11.26 -14.11
C TRP A 141 32.36 11.58 -15.28
N ASP A 142 32.56 12.87 -15.59
CA ASP A 142 33.37 13.33 -16.73
C ASP A 142 34.79 12.72 -16.75
N VAL A 143 35.35 12.38 -15.58
CA VAL A 143 36.66 11.75 -15.43
C VAL A 143 36.77 10.41 -16.17
N GLY A 144 35.73 9.58 -16.12
CA GLY A 144 35.73 8.24 -16.74
C GLY A 144 35.70 8.33 -18.27
N ILE A 145 34.74 9.08 -18.80
CA ILE A 145 34.59 9.27 -20.24
C ILE A 145 35.71 10.13 -20.85
N ARG A 146 36.26 11.12 -20.13
CA ARG A 146 37.43 11.88 -20.60
C ARG A 146 38.67 10.99 -20.69
N ALA A 147 38.93 10.13 -19.69
CA ALA A 147 40.05 9.20 -19.79
C ALA A 147 39.93 8.27 -21.02
N LEU A 148 38.71 7.80 -21.32
CA LEU A 148 38.44 7.01 -22.52
C LEU A 148 38.67 7.82 -23.81
N ALA A 149 38.28 9.09 -23.84
CA ALA A 149 38.51 10.01 -24.96
C ALA A 149 40.01 10.32 -25.16
N ASP A 150 40.74 10.63 -24.09
CA ASP A 150 42.19 10.89 -24.11
C ASP A 150 42.96 9.67 -24.66
N ALA A 151 42.51 8.45 -24.34
CA ALA A 151 43.05 7.21 -24.90
C ALA A 151 42.67 7.02 -26.38
N LEU A 152 41.40 7.28 -26.74
CA LEU A 152 40.91 7.21 -28.12
C LEU A 152 41.62 8.20 -29.05
N ALA A 153 42.02 9.37 -28.54
CA ALA A 153 42.76 10.39 -29.28
C ALA A 153 44.14 9.92 -29.79
N VAL A 154 44.72 8.91 -29.13
CA VAL A 154 46.06 8.33 -29.41
C VAL A 154 45.96 6.92 -30.01
N ASN A 155 44.91 6.15 -29.68
CA ASN A 155 44.71 4.82 -30.26
C ASN A 155 44.52 4.88 -31.78
N GLY A 156 45.22 4.00 -32.50
CA GLY A 156 45.16 3.88 -33.97
C GLY A 156 44.54 2.57 -34.49
N SER A 157 43.99 1.71 -33.61
CA SER A 157 43.47 0.38 -33.97
C SER A 157 41.94 0.33 -33.98
N LEU A 158 41.28 1.07 -33.08
CA LEU A 158 39.86 0.96 -32.83
C LEU A 158 39.06 1.55 -34.00
N THR A 159 38.18 0.73 -34.57
CA THR A 159 37.32 1.07 -35.71
C THR A 159 35.85 1.20 -35.32
N MET A 160 35.42 0.51 -34.26
CA MET A 160 34.06 0.56 -33.74
C MET A 160 34.04 0.72 -32.21
N LEU A 161 33.33 1.74 -31.74
CA LEU A 161 33.10 2.02 -30.32
C LEU A 161 31.60 2.18 -30.06
N ASP A 162 31.06 1.36 -29.17
CA ASP A 162 29.64 1.38 -28.79
C ASP A 162 29.48 1.81 -27.33
N LEU A 163 28.99 3.04 -27.13
CA LEU A 163 28.81 3.72 -25.85
C LEU A 163 27.33 3.93 -25.51
N ARG A 164 26.41 3.11 -26.04
CA ARG A 164 24.97 3.27 -25.78
C ARG A 164 24.60 3.16 -24.29
N ASN A 165 23.57 3.87 -23.83
CA ASN A 165 23.10 3.82 -22.43
C ASN A 165 24.22 4.02 -21.37
N ASN A 166 25.26 4.82 -21.66
CA ASN A 166 26.38 5.08 -20.73
C ASN A 166 26.23 6.36 -19.90
N ARG A 167 25.12 7.09 -20.06
CA ARG A 167 24.82 8.37 -19.41
C ARG A 167 25.84 9.49 -19.71
N VAL A 168 26.47 9.45 -20.90
CA VAL A 168 27.45 10.47 -21.32
C VAL A 168 26.78 11.84 -21.46
N GLY A 169 27.20 12.80 -20.63
CA GLY A 169 26.74 14.19 -20.66
C GLY A 169 27.44 15.06 -21.72
N PRO A 170 27.07 16.35 -21.86
CA PRO A 170 27.60 17.25 -22.87
C PRO A 170 29.13 17.42 -22.81
N GLN A 171 29.70 17.49 -21.60
CA GLN A 171 31.13 17.60 -21.33
C GLN A 171 31.89 16.31 -21.73
N GLY A 172 31.28 15.15 -21.50
CA GLY A 172 31.80 13.87 -22.00
C GLY A 172 31.82 13.79 -23.52
N VAL A 173 30.80 14.36 -24.18
CA VAL A 173 30.78 14.50 -25.65
C VAL A 173 31.77 15.55 -26.15
N GLU A 174 32.05 16.62 -25.39
CA GLU A 174 33.13 17.58 -25.68
C GLU A 174 34.51 16.89 -25.71
N ALA A 175 34.79 16.04 -24.73
CA ALA A 175 36.01 15.25 -24.68
C ALA A 175 36.10 14.27 -25.87
N LEU A 176 35.04 13.50 -26.16
CA LEU A 176 34.98 12.63 -27.33
C LEU A 176 35.14 13.40 -28.65
N ALA A 177 34.52 14.56 -28.78
CA ALA A 177 34.65 15.44 -29.95
C ALA A 177 36.09 15.95 -30.12
N SER A 178 36.77 16.29 -29.03
CA SER A 178 38.20 16.65 -29.05
C SER A 178 39.06 15.47 -29.54
N ALA A 179 38.84 14.26 -29.00
CA ALA A 179 39.53 13.05 -29.43
C ALA A 179 39.28 12.67 -30.90
N LEU A 180 38.05 12.88 -31.39
CA LEU A 180 37.70 12.67 -32.80
C LEU A 180 38.46 13.63 -33.74
N LYS A 181 38.87 14.83 -33.30
CA LYS A 181 39.66 15.74 -34.16
C LYS A 181 41.06 15.18 -34.50
N THR A 182 41.61 14.26 -33.69
CA THR A 182 42.93 13.64 -33.93
C THR A 182 42.87 12.17 -34.31
N ASN A 183 41.87 11.41 -33.83
CA ASN A 183 41.73 9.99 -34.16
C ASN A 183 41.44 9.80 -35.66
N THR A 184 42.17 8.87 -36.30
CA THR A 184 42.04 8.54 -37.73
C THR A 184 41.63 7.08 -38.00
N SER A 185 41.43 6.28 -36.97
CA SER A 185 41.08 4.85 -37.06
C SER A 185 39.57 4.61 -36.98
N LEU A 186 38.86 5.37 -36.14
CA LEU A 186 37.46 5.11 -35.78
C LEU A 186 36.53 5.40 -36.96
N ARG A 187 35.69 4.41 -37.29
CA ARG A 187 34.74 4.43 -38.41
C ARG A 187 33.30 4.50 -37.92
N THR A 188 32.99 3.77 -36.85
CA THR A 188 31.66 3.73 -36.21
C THR A 188 31.74 4.15 -34.75
N LEU A 189 30.94 5.15 -34.38
CA LEU A 189 30.69 5.54 -32.99
C LEU A 189 29.19 5.48 -32.70
N ASP A 190 28.78 4.68 -31.71
CA ASP A 190 27.38 4.61 -31.29
C ASP A 190 27.21 5.30 -29.93
N LEU A 191 26.42 6.36 -29.89
CA LEU A 191 26.13 7.15 -28.70
C LEU A 191 24.64 7.13 -28.35
N ARG A 192 23.80 6.26 -28.94
CA ARG A 192 22.35 6.25 -28.70
C ARG A 192 21.99 6.10 -27.21
N TRP A 193 20.94 6.80 -26.78
CA TRP A 193 20.49 6.82 -25.38
C TRP A 193 21.56 7.32 -24.40
N ASN A 194 22.13 8.49 -24.68
CA ASN A 194 22.99 9.24 -23.75
C ASN A 194 22.42 10.67 -23.60
N ASN A 195 23.13 11.56 -22.90
CA ASN A 195 22.63 12.90 -22.55
C ASN A 195 23.48 14.02 -23.20
N ALA A 196 23.88 13.84 -24.46
CA ALA A 196 24.76 14.78 -25.18
C ALA A 196 24.19 16.20 -25.26
N GLY A 197 22.87 16.31 -25.46
CA GLY A 197 22.15 17.58 -25.60
C GLY A 197 22.61 18.45 -26.76
N ILE A 198 22.08 19.67 -26.79
CA ILE A 198 22.34 20.68 -27.84
C ILE A 198 23.84 20.99 -27.97
N MET A 199 24.56 21.12 -26.85
CA MET A 199 25.99 21.45 -26.86
C MET A 199 26.85 20.29 -27.37
N GLY A 200 26.61 19.05 -26.90
CA GLY A 200 27.33 17.87 -27.40
C GLY A 200 27.16 17.69 -28.91
N GLY A 201 25.95 17.90 -29.43
CA GLY A 201 25.70 17.91 -30.88
C GLY A 201 26.54 18.93 -31.64
N ARG A 202 26.65 20.17 -31.13
CA ARG A 202 27.49 21.21 -31.76
C ARG A 202 28.98 20.87 -31.74
N TYR A 203 29.49 20.31 -30.65
CA TYR A 203 30.88 19.85 -30.57
C TYR A 203 31.18 18.73 -31.57
N LEU A 204 30.24 17.81 -31.78
CA LEU A 204 30.37 16.75 -32.79
C LEU A 204 30.40 17.30 -34.23
N VAL A 205 29.60 18.33 -34.56
CA VAL A 205 29.69 19.02 -35.86
C VAL A 205 31.08 19.63 -36.07
N GLU A 206 31.64 20.30 -35.05
CA GLU A 206 32.96 20.92 -35.13
C GLU A 206 34.11 19.89 -35.21
N ALA A 207 33.98 18.75 -34.53
CA ALA A 207 34.92 17.64 -34.64
C ALA A 207 34.90 17.03 -36.04
N LEU A 208 33.72 16.73 -36.57
CA LEU A 208 33.54 16.14 -37.90
C LEU A 208 33.88 17.11 -39.05
N ALA A 209 34.03 18.42 -38.79
CA ALA A 209 34.63 19.35 -39.76
C ALA A 209 36.13 19.07 -40.00
N ASN A 210 36.81 18.44 -39.05
CA ASN A 210 38.24 18.11 -39.11
C ASN A 210 38.49 16.59 -39.28
N ASN A 211 37.59 15.75 -38.75
CA ASN A 211 37.67 14.30 -38.89
C ASN A 211 37.10 13.80 -40.23
N SER A 212 37.95 13.17 -41.03
CA SER A 212 37.58 12.48 -42.29
C SER A 212 37.50 10.96 -42.17
N ALA A 213 37.69 10.40 -40.97
CA ALA A 213 37.77 8.96 -40.72
C ALA A 213 36.41 8.34 -40.40
N LEU A 214 35.60 9.01 -39.58
CA LEU A 214 34.31 8.53 -39.09
C LEU A 214 33.28 8.56 -40.22
N THR A 215 32.69 7.41 -40.51
CA THR A 215 31.66 7.21 -41.56
C THR A 215 30.28 6.94 -40.97
N ARG A 216 30.19 6.56 -39.69
CA ARG A 216 28.94 6.32 -38.98
C ARG A 216 28.99 6.88 -37.55
N LEU A 217 27.98 7.68 -37.21
CA LEU A 217 27.72 8.19 -35.86
C LEU A 217 26.22 8.13 -35.58
N ASP A 218 25.83 7.32 -34.59
CA ASP A 218 24.43 7.11 -34.21
C ASP A 218 24.09 7.90 -32.91
N LEU A 219 23.11 8.81 -32.98
CA LEU A 219 22.78 9.78 -31.92
C LEU A 219 21.32 9.74 -31.43
N ALA A 220 20.50 8.78 -31.88
CA ALA A 220 19.10 8.67 -31.44
C ALA A 220 18.96 8.65 -29.90
N GLY A 221 18.01 9.43 -29.36
CA GLY A 221 17.79 9.54 -27.92
C GLY A 221 18.87 10.32 -27.15
N ASN A 222 19.39 11.41 -27.70
CA ASN A 222 20.39 12.29 -27.06
C ASN A 222 19.97 13.76 -26.86
N GLU A 223 18.72 14.11 -27.13
CA GLU A 223 18.24 15.52 -27.10
C GLU A 223 19.03 16.48 -28.03
N VAL A 224 19.63 15.94 -29.10
CA VAL A 224 20.29 16.73 -30.16
C VAL A 224 19.25 17.24 -31.15
N PRO A 225 19.21 18.55 -31.47
CA PRO A 225 18.30 19.12 -32.47
C PRO A 225 18.44 18.51 -33.87
N THR A 226 17.34 18.46 -34.62
CA THR A 226 17.28 17.77 -35.93
C THR A 226 18.18 18.41 -36.99
N ASP A 227 18.31 19.74 -37.01
CA ASP A 227 19.23 20.49 -37.87
C ASP A 227 20.70 20.13 -37.61
N VAL A 228 21.05 19.90 -36.34
CA VAL A 228 22.39 19.44 -35.93
C VAL A 228 22.62 17.98 -36.36
N VAL A 229 21.60 17.12 -36.23
CA VAL A 229 21.68 15.72 -36.72
C VAL A 229 21.80 15.67 -38.25
N GLU A 230 21.09 16.52 -38.99
CA GLU A 230 21.19 16.64 -40.45
C GLU A 230 22.57 17.13 -40.90
N ALA A 231 23.13 18.14 -40.21
CA ALA A 231 24.49 18.62 -40.46
C ALA A 231 25.56 17.54 -40.21
N ILE A 232 25.38 16.73 -39.16
CA ILE A 232 26.23 15.56 -38.87
C ILE A 232 26.08 14.51 -39.99
N ALA A 233 24.86 14.15 -40.37
CA ALA A 233 24.59 13.16 -41.42
C ALA A 233 25.19 13.56 -42.78
N ALA A 234 25.08 14.84 -43.16
CA ALA A 234 25.68 15.37 -44.39
C ALA A 234 27.22 15.27 -44.37
N ARG A 235 27.86 15.48 -43.21
CA ARG A 235 29.31 15.34 -43.06
C ARG A 235 29.78 13.88 -43.11
N LEU A 236 29.07 12.98 -42.45
CA LEU A 236 29.34 11.53 -42.50
C LEU A 236 29.21 10.98 -43.92
N ALA A 237 28.19 11.43 -44.67
CA ALA A 237 28.02 11.05 -46.08
C ALA A 237 29.20 11.51 -46.95
N ALA A 238 29.74 12.71 -46.72
CA ALA A 238 30.94 13.18 -47.41
C ALA A 238 32.18 12.33 -47.07
N ASN A 239 32.36 11.95 -45.80
CA ASN A 239 33.44 11.05 -45.36
C ASN A 239 33.30 9.66 -45.98
N ALA A 240 32.08 9.12 -46.04
CA ALA A 240 31.80 7.82 -46.67
C ALA A 240 32.16 7.82 -48.17
N VAL A 241 31.79 8.86 -48.93
CA VAL A 241 32.16 9.01 -50.34
C VAL A 241 33.68 9.13 -50.52
N ALA A 242 34.36 9.92 -49.67
CA ALA A 242 35.82 10.04 -49.69
C ALA A 242 36.54 8.70 -49.40
N SER A 243 35.88 7.76 -48.72
CA SER A 243 36.43 6.44 -48.37
C SER A 243 36.31 5.37 -49.47
N GLY A 244 35.67 5.64 -50.62
CA GLY A 244 35.50 4.59 -51.64
C GLY A 244 35.07 5.01 -53.05
N THR A 245 36.04 5.25 -53.94
CA THR A 245 36.05 4.71 -55.32
C THR A 245 37.42 4.93 -55.98
N SER A 246 37.89 3.96 -56.77
CA SER A 246 39.11 4.07 -57.58
C SER A 246 38.76 4.21 -59.07
N PRO A 247 39.60 4.89 -59.85
CA PRO A 247 40.30 4.14 -60.88
C PRO A 247 41.82 4.35 -60.87
N ALA A 248 42.55 3.36 -61.39
CA ALA A 248 44.00 3.39 -61.46
C ALA A 248 44.54 4.43 -62.45
N ARG A 249 45.68 5.04 -62.12
CA ARG A 249 46.54 5.71 -63.11
C ARG A 249 48.02 5.59 -62.76
N THR A 250 48.72 4.69 -63.45
CA THR A 250 50.16 4.85 -63.66
C THR A 250 50.42 6.08 -64.54
N PRO A 251 51.65 6.58 -64.57
CA PRO A 251 52.42 6.36 -65.80
C PRO A 251 53.85 5.88 -65.53
N ALA A 252 54.47 5.30 -66.55
CA ALA A 252 55.84 4.82 -66.51
C ALA A 252 56.75 5.62 -67.46
N SER A 253 58.07 5.37 -67.34
CA SER A 253 59.12 5.67 -68.32
C SER A 253 59.58 7.12 -68.48
N ALA A 254 60.83 7.36 -68.06
CA ALA A 254 61.78 8.13 -68.85
C ALA A 254 63.02 7.23 -69.05
N THR A 255 63.19 6.71 -70.27
CA THR A 255 64.30 5.79 -70.62
C THR A 255 65.38 6.53 -71.40
N LYS A 256 66.63 6.03 -71.34
CA LYS A 256 67.83 6.32 -72.17
C LYS A 256 68.84 7.32 -71.59
N ALA A 257 70.15 7.23 -71.87
CA ALA A 257 71.00 6.09 -72.29
C ALA A 257 72.49 6.52 -72.35
N ARG A 258 73.38 5.54 -72.62
CA ARG A 258 74.74 5.65 -73.18
C ARG A 258 75.89 6.05 -72.24
N THR A 259 76.61 5.04 -71.75
CA THR A 259 78.07 4.97 -71.97
C THR A 259 78.35 4.67 -73.46
N PRO A 260 79.57 4.90 -73.96
CA PRO A 260 80.51 3.77 -74.06
C PRO A 260 82.02 4.12 -73.97
N LEU A 261 82.84 3.07 -73.78
CA LEU A 261 84.18 2.74 -74.34
C LEU A 261 85.16 3.84 -74.85
N ALA A 262 86.49 3.64 -74.89
CA ALA A 262 87.42 2.68 -74.24
C ALA A 262 88.89 3.04 -74.61
N ALA A 263 89.84 2.46 -73.87
CA ALA A 263 91.23 2.08 -74.19
C ALA A 263 92.00 2.72 -75.37
N LEU A 264 93.28 3.07 -75.13
CA LEU A 264 94.44 2.49 -75.82
C LEU A 264 95.79 2.91 -75.19
N ALA A 265 96.79 2.03 -75.29
CA ALA A 265 98.22 2.21 -75.01
C ALA A 265 99.00 1.76 -76.29
N PRO A 266 100.33 1.50 -76.37
CA PRO A 266 101.40 1.51 -75.35
C PRO A 266 102.81 2.01 -75.82
N ASN A 267 103.87 1.80 -75.00
CA ASN A 267 105.28 1.50 -75.39
C ASN A 267 106.17 2.60 -76.07
N THR A 268 107.53 2.61 -76.06
CA THR A 268 108.62 1.79 -75.45
C THR A 268 110.02 2.45 -75.59
N LEU A 269 110.99 2.12 -74.69
CA LEU A 269 112.49 2.00 -74.89
C LEU A 269 113.31 3.29 -75.28
N ALA A 270 114.64 3.44 -75.05
CA ALA A 270 115.62 2.81 -74.13
C ALA A 270 116.99 3.56 -74.00
N ALA A 271 117.68 3.38 -72.85
CA ALA A 271 119.13 3.15 -72.61
C ALA A 271 120.31 4.08 -73.10
N SER A 272 120.86 4.86 -72.15
CA SER A 272 122.26 4.89 -71.61
C SER A 272 123.59 4.95 -72.44
N SER A 273 124.46 5.92 -72.05
CA SER A 273 125.92 5.81 -71.70
C SER A 273 127.08 5.59 -72.73
N SER A 274 128.22 6.31 -72.58
CA SER A 274 129.65 5.81 -72.60
C SER A 274 130.75 6.93 -72.64
N TYR A 275 132.04 6.64 -72.98
CA TYR A 275 133.27 7.28 -72.42
C TYR A 275 134.55 7.32 -73.35
N SER A 276 135.47 8.31 -73.15
CA SER A 276 136.97 8.31 -73.38
C SER A 276 137.68 8.58 -74.76
N SER A 277 139.04 8.81 -74.73
CA SER A 277 139.97 9.37 -75.79
C SER A 277 141.40 8.71 -75.85
N PRO A 278 142.35 8.95 -76.84
CA PRO A 278 143.77 9.45 -76.59
C PRO A 278 144.78 9.97 -77.74
N HIS A 279 145.70 10.95 -77.44
CA HIS A 279 147.22 11.19 -77.69
C HIS A 279 148.05 11.10 -79.06
N PRO A 280 149.44 11.34 -79.22
CA PRO A 280 150.51 12.39 -78.81
C PRO A 280 151.82 12.69 -79.76
N GLY A 281 152.91 13.49 -79.37
CA GLY A 281 154.31 13.73 -80.04
C GLY A 281 155.27 14.86 -79.41
N SER A 282 156.53 15.37 -79.75
CA SER A 282 157.87 15.09 -80.49
C SER A 282 159.06 16.18 -80.22
N LYS A 283 160.43 16.06 -80.55
CA LYS A 283 161.63 17.03 -80.20
C LYS A 283 163.04 17.04 -81.03
N PRO A 284 164.07 18.00 -80.87
CA PRO A 284 165.34 18.27 -81.73
C PRO A 284 166.82 18.62 -81.11
N SER A 285 167.92 19.02 -81.89
CA SER A 285 169.40 19.40 -81.51
C SER A 285 170.25 20.23 -82.62
N TYR A 286 171.59 20.62 -82.76
CA TYR A 286 173.03 20.60 -82.16
C TYR A 286 174.13 21.61 -82.83
N THR A 287 175.49 21.74 -82.47
CA THR A 287 176.54 22.80 -82.96
C THR A 287 178.16 22.55 -82.99
N PRO A 288 179.11 23.40 -83.61
CA PRO A 288 180.65 23.20 -83.80
C PRO A 288 181.76 24.41 -83.90
N GLY A 289 183.15 24.21 -83.95
CA GLY A 289 184.26 25.10 -84.59
C GLY A 289 185.70 25.49 -83.93
N GLN A 290 186.89 25.76 -84.64
CA GLN A 290 188.21 26.48 -84.19
C GLN A 290 189.62 26.57 -85.03
N ALA A 291 190.43 27.71 -84.93
CA ALA A 291 191.94 28.07 -84.74
C ALA A 291 193.32 27.91 -85.61
N LYS A 292 194.22 28.99 -85.62
CA LYS A 292 195.76 29.20 -85.46
C LYS A 292 196.97 29.14 -86.54
N LEU A 293 198.15 29.77 -86.20
CA LEU A 293 199.63 29.75 -86.68
C LEU A 293 200.21 30.91 -87.62
N LEU A 294 201.53 31.28 -87.86
CA LEU A 294 202.98 30.96 -87.50
C LEU A 294 204.06 32.13 -87.85
N ASP A 295 205.41 31.96 -87.68
CA ASP A 295 206.65 32.87 -87.84
C ASP A 295 207.19 33.17 -89.29
N LEU A 296 208.16 34.06 -89.65
CA LEU A 296 209.12 35.05 -89.04
C LEU A 296 210.64 34.69 -88.96
N GLU A 297 211.48 35.16 -89.92
CA GLU A 297 212.93 35.42 -89.67
C GLU A 297 213.47 36.73 -90.28
N THR A 298 213.92 37.62 -89.38
CA THR A 298 215.11 38.51 -89.39
C THR A 298 215.40 39.46 -90.57
N LYS A 299 215.15 40.77 -90.43
CA LYS A 299 215.89 41.77 -89.60
C LYS A 299 217.24 42.24 -90.18
N MET A 300 217.23 42.86 -91.36
CA MET A 300 218.36 43.67 -91.85
C MET A 300 217.91 44.85 -92.73
N ASN A 301 216.79 45.49 -92.40
CA ASN A 301 216.45 46.81 -92.96
C ASN A 301 215.65 47.72 -91.99
N ASP A 302 215.76 47.40 -90.70
CA ASP A 302 215.02 47.88 -89.52
C ASP A 302 215.28 49.37 -89.21
N ILE A 303 216.03 50.06 -90.08
CA ILE A 303 216.31 51.50 -90.04
C ILE A 303 215.45 52.25 -91.08
N PHE A 304 215.04 51.60 -92.18
CA PHE A 304 214.04 52.15 -93.10
C PHE A 304 212.59 51.92 -92.60
N GLU A 305 212.41 50.99 -91.67
CA GLU A 305 211.17 50.84 -90.90
C GLU A 305 210.85 52.10 -90.07
N ALA A 306 211.86 52.71 -89.43
CA ALA A 306 211.67 53.72 -88.40
C ALA A 306 210.79 54.93 -88.79
N LYS A 307 210.75 55.30 -90.09
CA LYS A 307 209.94 56.42 -90.60
C LYS A 307 208.66 56.00 -91.31
N SER A 308 208.65 54.83 -91.94
CA SER A 308 207.47 54.30 -92.67
C SER A 308 206.44 53.67 -91.72
N LEU A 309 206.91 53.02 -90.66
CA LEU A 309 206.11 52.31 -89.67
C LEU A 309 205.34 53.28 -88.75
N ALA A 310 205.95 54.42 -88.39
CA ALA A 310 205.27 55.52 -87.68
C ALA A 310 204.08 56.10 -88.48
N GLN A 311 204.17 56.11 -89.81
CA GLN A 311 203.10 56.59 -90.69
C GLN A 311 202.06 55.50 -91.02
N ARG A 312 202.37 54.22 -90.76
CA ARG A 312 201.42 53.09 -90.81
C ARG A 312 200.56 53.02 -89.55
N ALA A 313 201.20 53.02 -88.38
CA ALA A 313 200.56 52.88 -87.08
C ALA A 313 199.48 53.95 -86.80
N ALA A 314 199.63 55.15 -87.36
CA ALA A 314 198.62 56.21 -87.30
C ALA A 314 197.29 55.83 -88.00
N MET A 315 197.36 55.17 -89.16
CA MET A 315 196.17 54.69 -89.89
C MET A 315 195.58 53.43 -89.26
N ASP A 316 196.42 52.51 -88.79
CA ASP A 316 195.95 51.27 -88.16
C ASP A 316 195.13 51.57 -86.89
N MET A 317 195.57 52.54 -86.07
CA MET A 317 194.85 52.97 -84.86
C MET A 317 193.53 53.70 -85.17
N GLU A 318 193.46 54.47 -86.27
CA GLU A 318 192.22 55.09 -86.73
C GLU A 318 191.19 54.05 -87.21
N SER A 319 191.66 52.96 -87.85
CA SER A 319 190.78 51.86 -88.29
C SER A 319 190.18 51.07 -87.11
N ALA A 320 190.95 50.85 -86.04
CA ALA A 320 190.50 50.13 -84.84
C ALA A 320 189.40 50.92 -84.09
N LEU A 321 189.61 52.23 -83.91
CA LEU A 321 188.64 53.13 -83.25
C LEU A 321 187.33 53.26 -84.04
N LEU A 322 187.35 53.07 -85.36
CA LEU A 322 186.13 52.98 -86.17
C LEU A 322 185.34 51.69 -85.91
N HIS A 323 186.02 50.55 -85.74
CA HIS A 323 185.36 49.26 -85.57
C HIS A 323 184.62 49.15 -84.22
N GLU A 324 185.31 49.46 -83.11
CA GLU A 324 184.72 49.49 -81.76
C GLU A 324 183.52 50.46 -81.67
N ARG A 325 183.60 51.59 -82.39
CA ARG A 325 182.50 52.55 -82.51
C ARG A 325 181.30 51.97 -83.27
N THR A 326 181.53 51.21 -84.34
CA THR A 326 180.44 50.54 -85.08
C THR A 326 179.73 49.47 -84.26
N GLU A 327 180.47 48.61 -83.53
CA GLU A 327 179.87 47.60 -82.65
C GLU A 327 179.05 48.26 -81.52
N SER A 328 179.59 49.31 -80.90
CA SER A 328 178.90 50.08 -79.87
C SER A 328 177.57 50.67 -80.37
N THR A 329 177.54 51.22 -81.60
CA THR A 329 176.29 51.73 -82.18
C THR A 329 175.28 50.63 -82.50
N HIS A 330 175.74 49.45 -82.95
CA HIS A 330 174.84 48.34 -83.27
C HIS A 330 174.22 47.72 -82.01
N LEU A 331 174.96 47.68 -80.90
CA LEU A 331 174.43 47.23 -79.61
C LEU A 331 173.33 48.18 -79.11
N VAL A 332 173.57 49.49 -79.14
CA VAL A 332 172.59 50.53 -78.76
C VAL A 332 171.31 50.43 -79.60
N ALA A 333 171.42 50.26 -80.91
CA ALA A 333 170.25 50.08 -81.79
C ALA A 333 169.40 48.85 -81.39
N SER A 334 170.05 47.71 -81.11
CA SER A 334 169.34 46.49 -80.69
C SER A 334 168.64 46.61 -79.32
N LEU A 335 169.14 47.48 -78.43
CA LEU A 335 168.53 47.78 -77.14
C LEU A 335 167.36 48.77 -77.29
N GLN A 336 167.46 49.74 -78.20
CA GLN A 336 166.36 50.65 -78.54
C GLN A 336 165.18 49.90 -79.18
N GLU A 337 165.44 48.95 -80.08
CA GLU A 337 164.39 48.11 -80.70
C GLU A 337 163.63 47.27 -79.66
N LYS A 338 164.35 46.62 -78.73
CA LYS A 338 163.74 45.88 -77.61
C LYS A 338 162.92 46.78 -76.69
N LEU A 339 163.43 47.96 -76.34
CA LEU A 339 162.71 48.93 -75.51
C LEU A 339 161.42 49.45 -76.19
N LEU A 340 161.40 49.56 -77.51
CA LEU A 340 160.20 49.91 -78.28
C LEU A 340 159.18 48.75 -78.30
N ALA A 341 159.64 47.50 -78.44
CA ALA A 341 158.79 46.32 -78.38
C ALA A 341 158.12 46.15 -76.99
N GLU A 342 158.88 46.33 -75.90
CA GLU A 342 158.34 46.28 -74.53
C GLU A 342 157.35 47.43 -74.25
N ARG A 343 157.59 48.63 -74.79
CA ARG A 343 156.62 49.73 -74.71
C ARG A 343 155.33 49.44 -75.48
N ALA A 344 155.41 48.74 -76.61
CA ALA A 344 154.22 48.34 -77.37
C ALA A 344 153.38 47.28 -76.64
N THR A 345 154.00 46.30 -75.97
CA THR A 345 153.25 45.30 -75.19
C THR A 345 152.63 45.89 -73.93
N ILE A 346 153.31 46.84 -73.26
CA ILE A 346 152.72 47.61 -72.15
C ILE A 346 151.49 48.40 -72.63
N ALA A 347 151.55 49.04 -73.80
CA ALA A 347 150.41 49.78 -74.35
C ALA A 347 149.19 48.91 -74.68
N ASP A 348 149.38 47.69 -75.23
CA ASP A 348 148.30 46.72 -75.44
C ASP A 348 147.70 46.23 -74.10
N LEU A 349 148.55 45.93 -73.10
CA LEU A 349 148.08 45.54 -71.77
C LEU A 349 147.29 46.65 -71.07
N GLU A 350 147.71 47.92 -71.19
CA GLU A 350 146.93 49.05 -70.71
C GLU A 350 145.60 49.21 -71.45
N ALA A 351 145.58 49.03 -72.78
CA ALA A 351 144.34 49.10 -73.56
C ALA A 351 143.34 48.01 -73.12
N ARG A 352 143.82 46.76 -72.95
CA ARG A 352 143.03 45.64 -72.43
C ARG A 352 142.51 45.88 -71.02
N LEU A 353 143.32 46.48 -70.14
CA LEU A 353 142.90 46.88 -68.79
C LEU A 353 141.85 47.99 -68.80
N ARG A 354 141.92 48.95 -69.73
CA ARG A 354 140.89 49.98 -69.92
C ARG A 354 139.57 49.36 -70.39
N THR A 355 139.61 48.45 -71.37
CA THR A 355 138.38 47.76 -71.83
C THR A 355 137.79 46.84 -70.76
N ALA A 356 138.61 46.08 -70.04
CA ALA A 356 138.13 45.17 -68.98
C ALA A 356 137.55 45.92 -67.77
N ARG A 357 138.06 47.12 -67.45
CA ARG A 357 137.41 48.01 -66.48
C ARG A 357 136.08 48.54 -67.02
N GLY A 358 136.06 49.06 -68.25
CA GLY A 358 134.83 49.55 -68.86
C GLY A 358 133.69 48.52 -68.93
N THR A 359 133.99 47.23 -69.14
CA THR A 359 132.99 46.16 -69.07
C THR A 359 132.58 45.87 -67.63
N ALA A 360 133.53 45.75 -66.69
CA ALA A 360 133.21 45.49 -65.28
C ALA A 360 132.42 46.64 -64.61
N ASP A 361 132.72 47.89 -64.95
CA ASP A 361 132.00 49.08 -64.48
C ASP A 361 130.57 49.12 -65.06
N ALA A 362 130.37 48.66 -66.30
CA ALA A 362 129.05 48.54 -66.92
C ALA A 362 128.22 47.39 -66.33
N GLU A 363 128.81 46.20 -66.15
CA GLU A 363 128.18 45.05 -65.49
C GLU A 363 127.79 45.38 -64.04
N LEU A 364 128.64 46.12 -63.32
CA LEU A 364 128.36 46.62 -61.96
C LEU A 364 127.20 47.63 -61.95
N ALA A 365 127.14 48.55 -62.92
CA ALA A 365 126.04 49.51 -63.04
C ALA A 365 124.70 48.83 -63.40
N GLU A 366 124.72 47.80 -64.25
CA GLU A 366 123.52 47.01 -64.59
C GLU A 366 123.04 46.18 -63.38
N ALA A 367 123.95 45.51 -62.67
CA ALA A 367 123.62 44.79 -61.44
C ALA A 367 123.08 45.71 -60.32
N GLN A 368 123.60 46.95 -60.20
CA GLN A 368 123.05 47.96 -59.30
C GLN A 368 121.64 48.41 -59.73
N ALA A 369 121.41 48.61 -61.04
CA ALA A 369 120.09 48.96 -61.55
C ALA A 369 119.06 47.84 -61.31
N ASP A 370 119.42 46.57 -61.48
CA ASP A 370 118.55 45.43 -61.15
C ASP A 370 118.32 45.26 -59.64
N THR A 371 119.33 45.54 -58.81
CA THR A 371 119.16 45.57 -57.35
C THR A 371 118.15 46.65 -56.93
N LEU A 372 118.21 47.84 -57.53
CA LEU A 372 117.25 48.93 -57.30
C LEU A 372 115.84 48.58 -57.83
N ARG A 373 115.72 47.93 -58.99
CA ARG A 373 114.44 47.42 -59.52
C ARG A 373 113.82 46.35 -58.61
N ALA A 374 114.65 45.48 -58.02
CA ALA A 374 114.19 44.47 -57.07
C ALA A 374 113.75 45.09 -55.74
N GLN A 375 114.47 46.11 -55.25
CA GLN A 375 114.08 46.89 -54.06
C GLN A 375 112.75 47.63 -54.28
N ALA A 376 112.60 48.36 -55.38
CA ALA A 376 111.34 49.05 -55.70
C ALA A 376 110.13 48.11 -55.73
N ARG A 377 110.27 46.92 -56.34
CA ARG A 377 109.22 45.89 -56.32
C ARG A 377 108.95 45.32 -54.92
N ALA A 378 109.98 45.16 -54.09
CA ALA A 378 109.82 44.71 -52.71
C ALA A 378 109.06 45.76 -51.86
N ASP A 379 109.33 47.04 -52.09
CA ASP A 379 108.61 48.14 -51.45
C ASP A 379 107.16 48.26 -51.95
N GLU A 380 106.89 48.07 -53.26
CA GLU A 380 105.52 47.96 -53.82
C GLU A 380 104.74 46.78 -53.22
N PHE A 381 105.36 45.59 -53.12
CA PHE A 381 104.73 44.43 -52.47
C PHE A 381 104.49 44.67 -50.98
N LYS A 382 105.37 45.42 -50.32
CA LYS A 382 105.21 45.78 -48.90
C LYS A 382 104.09 46.79 -48.70
N SER A 383 103.98 47.84 -49.52
CA SER A 383 102.86 48.79 -49.41
C SER A 383 101.52 48.10 -49.69
N LEU A 384 101.45 47.19 -50.68
CA LEU A 384 100.27 46.36 -50.93
C LEU A 384 99.94 45.43 -49.75
N ALA A 385 100.93 44.84 -49.07
CA ALA A 385 100.71 44.02 -47.89
C ALA A 385 100.22 44.85 -46.69
N ASP A 386 100.81 46.04 -46.47
CA ASP A 386 100.42 46.97 -45.42
C ASP A 386 99.00 47.51 -45.66
N GLU A 387 98.67 47.95 -46.88
CA GLU A 387 97.31 48.37 -47.30
C GLU A 387 96.28 47.25 -47.12
N LEU A 388 96.59 46.04 -47.58
CA LEU A 388 95.67 44.90 -47.45
C LEU A 388 95.49 44.50 -45.98
N SER A 389 96.52 44.61 -45.15
CA SER A 389 96.41 44.41 -43.70
C SER A 389 95.53 45.47 -43.02
N ALA A 390 95.61 46.73 -43.45
CA ALA A 390 94.78 47.83 -42.96
C ALA A 390 93.32 47.69 -43.40
N ALA A 391 93.08 47.25 -44.64
CA ALA A 391 91.74 46.90 -45.11
C ALA A 391 91.14 45.73 -44.32
N LEU A 392 91.94 44.72 -43.97
CA LEU A 392 91.51 43.56 -43.19
C LEU A 392 91.25 43.91 -41.71
N SER A 393 92.01 44.83 -41.11
CA SER A 393 91.76 45.32 -39.75
C SER A 393 90.52 46.22 -39.67
N ALA A 394 90.32 47.12 -40.65
CA ALA A 394 89.11 47.92 -40.77
C ALA A 394 87.86 47.05 -41.00
N ALA A 395 87.94 46.03 -41.87
CA ALA A 395 86.87 45.08 -42.10
C ALA A 395 86.53 44.25 -40.86
N ARG A 396 87.52 43.89 -40.03
CA ARG A 396 87.30 43.24 -38.73
C ARG A 396 86.62 44.16 -37.74
N ALA A 397 87.11 45.39 -37.56
CA ALA A 397 86.47 46.37 -36.67
C ALA A 397 84.99 46.61 -37.03
N SER A 398 84.67 46.77 -38.33
CA SER A 398 83.29 46.91 -38.80
C SER A 398 82.45 45.62 -38.62
N ALA A 399 83.06 44.43 -38.65
CA ALA A 399 82.37 43.19 -38.32
C ALA A 399 82.10 43.08 -36.81
N ASP A 400 83.05 43.46 -35.96
CA ASP A 400 82.92 43.45 -34.50
C ASP A 400 81.86 44.46 -34.02
N GLU A 401 81.83 45.69 -34.57
CA GLU A 401 80.75 46.66 -34.32
C GLU A 401 79.36 46.11 -34.67
N ARG A 402 79.24 45.39 -35.79
CA ARG A 402 77.97 44.77 -36.21
C ARG A 402 77.59 43.59 -35.33
N ILE A 403 78.57 42.82 -34.84
CA ILE A 403 78.35 41.74 -33.88
C ILE A 403 77.87 42.30 -32.54
N ASP A 404 78.46 43.39 -32.04
CA ASP A 404 78.04 44.01 -30.78
C ASP A 404 76.70 44.75 -30.89
N ALA A 405 76.39 45.36 -32.05
CA ALA A 405 75.05 45.87 -32.33
C ALA A 405 73.98 44.75 -32.29
N VAL A 406 74.26 43.58 -32.88
CA VAL A 406 73.36 42.41 -32.80
C VAL A 406 73.26 41.88 -31.36
N ARG A 407 74.38 41.80 -30.62
CA ARG A 407 74.37 41.40 -29.19
C ARG A 407 73.61 42.39 -28.28
N ALA A 408 73.52 43.66 -28.66
CA ALA A 408 72.70 44.65 -27.97
C ALA A 408 71.21 44.47 -28.30
N GLN A 409 70.86 44.24 -29.57
CA GLN A 409 69.49 43.94 -30.00
C GLN A 409 68.96 42.64 -29.37
N VAL A 410 69.77 41.59 -29.28
CA VAL A 410 69.40 40.34 -28.60
C VAL A 410 69.11 40.58 -27.12
N ARG A 411 70.00 41.27 -26.39
CA ARG A 411 69.78 41.58 -24.97
C ARG A 411 68.52 42.41 -24.73
N ALA A 412 68.28 43.46 -25.53
CA ALA A 412 67.06 44.26 -25.43
C ALA A 412 65.78 43.45 -25.73
N ALA A 413 65.85 42.48 -26.65
CA ALA A 413 64.75 41.57 -26.94
C ALA A 413 64.54 40.50 -25.84
N GLU A 414 65.61 40.04 -25.19
CA GLU A 414 65.55 39.15 -24.02
C GLU A 414 64.96 39.85 -22.79
N GLU A 415 65.37 41.10 -22.54
CA GLU A 415 64.81 41.96 -21.48
C GLU A 415 63.32 42.24 -21.72
N ALA A 416 62.94 42.73 -22.91
CA ALA A 416 61.53 42.97 -23.25
C ALA A 416 60.67 41.69 -23.18
N ARG A 417 61.24 40.52 -23.51
CA ARG A 417 60.57 39.22 -23.36
C ARG A 417 60.46 38.80 -21.90
N ALA A 418 61.43 39.11 -21.06
CA ALA A 418 61.37 38.85 -19.62
C ALA A 418 60.27 39.70 -18.96
N ASP A 419 60.14 40.97 -19.35
CA ASP A 419 59.06 41.86 -18.90
C ASP A 419 57.68 41.42 -19.40
N GLN A 420 57.55 40.99 -20.65
CA GLN A 420 56.29 40.44 -21.16
C GLN A 420 55.90 39.15 -20.41
N VAL A 421 56.87 38.30 -20.06
CA VAL A 421 56.65 37.07 -19.29
C VAL A 421 56.35 37.37 -17.81
N SER A 422 56.91 38.42 -17.21
CA SER A 422 56.58 38.83 -15.84
C SER A 422 55.17 39.41 -15.77
N ALA A 423 54.78 40.27 -16.72
CA ALA A 423 53.43 40.82 -16.84
C ALA A 423 52.37 39.71 -17.01
N LEU A 424 52.55 38.79 -17.95
CA LEU A 424 51.62 37.67 -18.17
C LEU A 424 51.52 36.72 -16.97
N ARG A 425 52.62 36.51 -16.23
CA ARG A 425 52.61 35.75 -14.97
C ARG A 425 51.81 36.46 -13.89
N GLN A 426 51.91 37.79 -13.81
CA GLN A 426 51.18 38.58 -12.83
C GLN A 426 49.69 38.65 -13.16
N GLU A 427 49.31 38.90 -14.41
CA GLU A 427 47.92 38.84 -14.89
C GLU A 427 47.28 37.47 -14.59
N HIS A 428 47.99 36.38 -14.87
CA HIS A 428 47.53 35.02 -14.51
C HIS A 428 47.46 34.81 -12.99
N ALA A 429 48.38 35.37 -12.21
CA ALA A 429 48.38 35.26 -10.75
C ALA A 429 47.29 36.12 -10.08
N ASP A 430 46.86 37.21 -10.72
CA ASP A 430 45.71 38.03 -10.33
C ASP A 430 44.40 37.32 -10.71
N ALA A 431 44.27 36.83 -11.94
CA ALA A 431 43.09 36.07 -12.39
C ALA A 431 42.84 34.78 -11.58
N VAL A 432 43.90 34.07 -11.18
CA VAL A 432 43.79 32.93 -10.26
C VAL A 432 43.33 33.37 -8.86
N ARG A 433 43.70 34.56 -8.39
CA ARG A 433 43.24 35.11 -7.10
C ARG A 433 41.76 35.46 -7.14
N ASP A 434 41.34 36.18 -8.17
CA ASP A 434 39.92 36.51 -8.43
C ASP A 434 39.07 35.24 -8.52
N MET A 435 39.54 34.19 -9.21
CA MET A 435 38.84 32.91 -9.28
C MET A 435 38.71 32.24 -7.89
N HIS A 436 39.75 32.28 -7.06
CA HIS A 436 39.68 31.78 -5.68
C HIS A 436 38.73 32.61 -4.81
N GLU A 437 38.71 33.93 -4.93
CA GLU A 437 37.81 34.79 -4.16
C GLU A 437 36.34 34.63 -4.59
N GLN A 438 36.10 34.48 -5.90
CA GLN A 438 34.78 34.10 -6.43
C GLN A 438 34.36 32.68 -5.99
N MET A 439 35.29 31.74 -5.86
CA MET A 439 34.99 30.39 -5.38
C MET A 439 34.70 30.39 -3.87
N ASN A 440 35.52 31.08 -3.07
CA ASN A 440 35.34 31.20 -1.62
C ASN A 440 34.06 31.95 -1.26
N SER A 441 33.70 33.00 -2.00
CA SER A 441 32.42 33.71 -1.82
C SER A 441 31.20 32.90 -2.27
N LYS A 442 31.36 31.91 -3.19
CA LYS A 442 30.32 30.91 -3.48
C LYS A 442 30.21 29.87 -2.36
N LEU A 443 31.34 29.35 -1.86
CA LEU A 443 31.39 28.40 -0.75
C LEU A 443 30.72 28.99 0.50
N ALA A 444 31.13 30.19 0.94
CA ALA A 444 30.52 30.86 2.09
C ALA A 444 28.99 31.08 1.96
N ARG A 445 28.47 31.24 0.72
CA ARG A 445 27.02 31.31 0.46
C ARG A 445 26.33 29.95 0.50
N TYR A 446 27.03 28.86 0.22
CA TYR A 446 26.52 27.50 0.43
C TYR A 446 26.58 27.10 1.91
N ASP A 447 27.67 27.44 2.61
CA ASP A 447 27.81 27.18 4.05
C ASP A 447 26.73 27.92 4.85
N ALA A 448 26.47 29.19 4.55
CA ALA A 448 25.39 29.96 5.17
C ALA A 448 23.99 29.34 4.94
N LYS A 449 23.72 28.84 3.72
CA LYS A 449 22.47 28.11 3.40
C LYS A 449 22.39 26.75 4.08
N LEU A 450 23.52 26.08 4.30
CA LEU A 450 23.58 24.81 5.00
C LEU A 450 23.29 25.01 6.48
N GLU A 451 23.85 26.03 7.12
CA GLU A 451 23.54 26.41 8.51
C GLU A 451 22.06 26.84 8.66
N GLU A 452 21.51 27.61 7.71
CA GLU A 452 20.07 27.97 7.68
C GLU A 452 19.19 26.70 7.61
N ALA A 453 19.46 25.79 6.67
CA ALA A 453 18.73 24.53 6.54
C ALA A 453 18.92 23.59 7.74
N LEU A 454 20.08 23.61 8.41
CA LEU A 454 20.33 22.88 9.64
C LEU A 454 19.56 23.49 10.81
N ALA A 455 19.49 24.82 10.93
CA ALA A 455 18.70 25.52 11.92
C ALA A 455 17.21 25.14 11.79
N ASP A 456 16.64 25.22 10.59
CA ASP A 456 15.28 24.78 10.27
C ASP A 456 15.04 23.30 10.60
N ARG A 457 16.01 22.43 10.28
CA ARG A 457 15.93 21.00 10.64
C ARG A 457 15.93 20.79 12.16
N THR A 458 16.64 21.60 12.93
CA THR A 458 16.54 21.55 14.40
C THR A 458 15.23 22.13 14.92
N ALA A 459 14.69 23.19 14.31
CA ALA A 459 13.42 23.80 14.70
C ALA A 459 12.24 22.84 14.47
N THR A 460 12.16 22.25 13.29
CA THR A 460 11.16 21.21 12.93
C THR A 460 11.30 19.95 13.79
N SER A 461 12.53 19.51 14.10
CA SER A 461 12.77 18.38 15.01
C SER A 461 12.26 18.66 16.45
N ARG A 462 12.51 19.86 17.00
CA ARG A 462 11.98 20.27 18.31
C ARG A 462 10.45 20.41 18.32
N ALA A 463 9.86 20.89 17.22
CA ALA A 463 8.41 20.94 17.07
C ALA A 463 7.80 19.52 17.06
N LEU A 464 8.43 18.59 16.35
CA LEU A 464 8.01 17.18 16.29
C LEU A 464 8.18 16.46 17.63
N SER A 465 9.21 16.75 18.42
CA SER A 465 9.34 16.17 19.77
C SER A 465 8.27 16.71 20.72
N ALA A 466 8.02 18.01 20.72
CA ALA A 466 6.96 18.63 21.52
C ALA A 466 5.56 18.09 21.15
N GLU A 467 5.28 17.84 19.87
CA GLU A 467 3.99 17.28 19.45
C GLU A 467 3.84 15.79 19.80
N ARG A 468 4.95 15.03 19.81
CA ARG A 468 4.97 13.66 20.35
C ARG A 468 4.75 13.62 21.85
N GLU A 469 5.35 14.54 22.60
CA GLU A 469 5.13 14.69 24.06
C GLU A 469 3.66 15.04 24.37
N ARG A 470 3.07 15.99 23.62
CA ARG A 470 1.62 16.30 23.70
C ARG A 470 0.76 15.09 23.40
N SER A 471 1.06 14.37 22.31
CA SER A 471 0.33 13.15 21.91
C SER A 471 0.40 12.07 22.98
N SER A 472 1.58 11.84 23.55
CA SER A 472 1.79 10.87 24.64
C SER A 472 1.05 11.28 25.93
N SER A 473 1.04 12.58 26.26
CA SER A 473 0.32 13.09 27.44
C SER A 473 -1.20 12.97 27.27
N LEU A 474 -1.73 13.30 26.09
CA LEU A 474 -3.16 13.14 25.78
C LEU A 474 -3.57 11.66 25.77
N GLN A 475 -2.71 10.76 25.26
CA GLN A 475 -2.95 9.32 25.30
C GLN A 475 -2.97 8.77 26.74
N GLN A 476 -2.08 9.24 27.61
CA GLN A 476 -2.11 8.90 29.04
C GLN A 476 -3.39 9.41 29.71
N GLN A 477 -3.76 10.68 29.50
CA GLN A 477 -5.01 11.24 30.04
C GLN A 477 -6.24 10.46 29.58
N LEU A 478 -6.28 10.02 28.32
CA LEU A 478 -7.36 9.18 27.80
C LEU A 478 -7.40 7.81 28.50
N GLN A 479 -6.25 7.17 28.73
CA GLN A 479 -6.17 5.90 29.48
C GLN A 479 -6.63 6.05 30.94
N GLU A 480 -6.23 7.13 31.61
CA GLU A 480 -6.67 7.44 32.99
C GLU A 480 -8.18 7.68 33.06
N VAL A 481 -8.76 8.41 32.10
CA VAL A 481 -10.21 8.63 32.00
C VAL A 481 -10.97 7.34 31.70
N VAL A 482 -10.47 6.49 30.80
CA VAL A 482 -11.08 5.18 30.50
C VAL A 482 -11.08 4.27 31.73
N ALA A 483 -9.95 4.11 32.42
CA ALA A 483 -9.88 3.30 33.64
C ALA A 483 -10.78 3.84 34.78
N ALA A 484 -10.91 5.17 34.89
CA ALA A 484 -11.83 5.79 35.84
C ALA A 484 -13.31 5.55 35.50
N GLN A 485 -13.66 5.48 34.21
CA GLN A 485 -15.00 5.11 33.75
C GLN A 485 -15.27 3.62 33.95
N GLU A 486 -14.36 2.74 33.55
CA GLU A 486 -14.46 1.28 33.71
C GLU A 486 -14.70 0.90 35.17
N THR A 487 -13.84 1.35 36.10
CA THR A 487 -14.00 1.10 37.54
C THR A 487 -15.24 1.75 38.16
N THR A 488 -15.88 2.71 37.48
CA THR A 488 -17.16 3.30 37.90
C THR A 488 -18.34 2.49 37.40
N VAL A 489 -18.32 2.03 36.14
CA VAL A 489 -19.30 1.10 35.58
C VAL A 489 -19.28 -0.23 36.34
N GLU A 490 -18.11 -0.81 36.62
CA GLU A 490 -17.97 -2.03 37.42
C GLU A 490 -18.60 -1.88 38.81
N ARG A 491 -18.35 -0.75 39.48
CA ARG A 491 -18.91 -0.43 40.81
C ARG A 491 -20.43 -0.28 40.77
N GLU A 492 -20.97 0.35 39.74
CA GLU A 492 -22.41 0.49 39.58
C GLU A 492 -23.07 -0.86 39.24
N VAL A 493 -22.50 -1.64 38.33
CA VAL A 493 -22.98 -2.99 37.98
C VAL A 493 -22.95 -3.91 39.19
N ALA A 494 -21.88 -3.87 40.00
CA ALA A 494 -21.79 -4.62 41.25
C ALA A 494 -22.87 -4.20 42.26
N SER A 495 -23.11 -2.89 42.41
CA SER A 495 -24.15 -2.33 43.30
C SER A 495 -25.58 -2.70 42.85
N ARG A 496 -25.87 -2.61 41.54
CA ARG A 496 -27.13 -3.09 40.96
C ARG A 496 -27.30 -4.59 41.16
N LEU A 497 -26.24 -5.39 40.98
CA LEU A 497 -26.28 -6.84 41.16
C LEU A 497 -26.52 -7.26 42.61
N THR A 498 -25.94 -6.58 43.61
CA THR A 498 -26.22 -6.86 45.02
C THR A 498 -27.64 -6.45 45.40
N ALA A 499 -28.12 -5.30 44.91
CA ALA A 499 -29.51 -4.87 45.10
C ALA A 499 -30.51 -5.86 44.48
N HIS A 500 -30.29 -6.33 43.25
CA HIS A 500 -31.14 -7.33 42.61
C HIS A 500 -31.09 -8.70 43.33
N LYS A 501 -29.93 -9.14 43.81
CA LYS A 501 -29.82 -10.37 44.62
C LYS A 501 -30.59 -10.26 45.95
N HIS A 502 -30.57 -9.10 46.59
CA HIS A 502 -31.34 -8.85 47.81
C HIS A 502 -32.86 -8.83 47.52
N ALA A 503 -33.27 -8.15 46.45
CA ALA A 503 -34.67 -8.11 46.02
C ALA A 503 -35.21 -9.50 45.62
N LEU A 504 -34.39 -10.32 44.94
CA LEU A 504 -34.73 -11.71 44.63
C LEU A 504 -34.92 -12.53 45.91
N LYS A 505 -34.00 -12.45 46.87
CA LYS A 505 -34.11 -13.18 48.14
C LYS A 505 -35.37 -12.80 48.92
N LEU A 506 -35.73 -11.51 48.97
CA LEU A 506 -37.00 -11.05 49.57
C LEU A 506 -38.23 -11.57 48.82
N ALA A 507 -38.17 -11.69 47.49
CA ALA A 507 -39.25 -12.25 46.69
C ALA A 507 -39.38 -13.77 46.86
N GLU A 508 -38.27 -14.50 47.04
CA GLU A 508 -38.25 -15.92 47.38
C GLU A 508 -38.81 -16.15 48.78
N GLU A 509 -38.38 -15.38 49.78
CA GLU A 509 -38.93 -15.42 51.14
C GLU A 509 -40.44 -15.13 51.14
N ALA A 510 -40.89 -14.09 50.43
CA ALA A 510 -42.32 -13.76 50.32
C ALA A 510 -43.14 -14.82 49.55
N ARG A 511 -42.55 -15.47 48.52
CA ARG A 511 -43.17 -16.61 47.82
C ARG A 511 -43.35 -17.78 48.77
N ASP A 512 -42.31 -18.14 49.51
CA ASP A 512 -42.32 -19.32 50.37
C ASP A 512 -43.29 -19.13 51.55
N ASP A 513 -43.33 -17.92 52.12
CA ASP A 513 -44.31 -17.51 53.13
C ASP A 513 -45.76 -17.56 52.58
N ALA A 514 -45.96 -17.18 51.31
CA ALA A 514 -47.25 -17.33 50.64
C ALA A 514 -47.62 -18.80 50.37
N THR A 515 -46.66 -19.67 50.05
CA THR A 515 -46.93 -21.13 49.89
C THR A 515 -47.26 -21.80 51.23
N LEU A 516 -46.65 -21.36 52.34
CA LEU A 516 -46.97 -21.84 53.68
C LEU A 516 -48.40 -21.47 54.06
N ARG A 517 -48.79 -20.20 53.88
CA ARG A 517 -50.16 -19.73 54.10
C ARG A 517 -51.19 -20.45 53.20
N LEU A 518 -50.81 -20.82 51.97
CA LEU A 518 -51.65 -21.62 51.08
C LEU A 518 -51.82 -23.06 51.60
N ALA A 519 -50.76 -23.67 52.16
CA ALA A 519 -50.84 -25.00 52.79
C ALA A 519 -51.72 -24.97 54.05
N ASP A 520 -51.52 -23.98 54.94
CA ASP A 520 -52.36 -23.77 56.12
C ASP A 520 -53.84 -23.60 55.74
N ALA A 521 -54.13 -22.81 54.70
CA ALA A 521 -55.48 -22.62 54.18
C ALA A 521 -56.08 -23.90 53.58
N GLN A 522 -55.28 -24.73 52.90
CA GLN A 522 -55.71 -26.04 52.39
C GLN A 522 -56.00 -27.02 53.53
N ASP A 523 -55.20 -27.05 54.60
CA ASP A 523 -55.44 -27.92 55.75
C ASP A 523 -56.60 -27.44 56.62
N ALA A 524 -56.79 -26.14 56.79
CA ALA A 524 -58.01 -25.57 57.38
C ALA A 524 -59.26 -25.94 56.56
N LEU A 525 -59.17 -25.89 55.23
CA LEU A 525 -60.26 -26.30 54.33
C LEU A 525 -60.54 -27.81 54.42
N ARG A 526 -59.52 -28.67 54.51
CA ARG A 526 -59.66 -30.12 54.74
C ARG A 526 -60.32 -30.41 56.10
N GLN A 527 -59.90 -29.69 57.15
CA GLN A 527 -60.51 -29.81 58.47
C GLN A 527 -61.99 -29.40 58.44
N ALA A 528 -62.33 -28.27 57.81
CA ALA A 528 -63.71 -27.83 57.63
C ALA A 528 -64.58 -28.85 56.87
N HIS A 529 -64.08 -29.43 55.78
CA HIS A 529 -64.76 -30.53 55.08
C HIS A 529 -64.96 -31.76 55.98
N SER A 530 -63.96 -32.13 56.79
CA SER A 530 -64.09 -33.26 57.73
C SER A 530 -65.09 -32.99 58.86
N GLN A 531 -65.24 -31.73 59.29
CA GLN A 531 -66.24 -31.30 60.26
C GLN A 531 -67.65 -31.28 59.65
N ALA A 532 -67.79 -30.80 58.41
CA ALA A 532 -69.05 -30.85 57.66
C ALA A 532 -69.51 -32.29 57.46
N ALA A 533 -68.64 -33.19 56.98
CA ALA A 533 -68.97 -34.61 56.80
C ALA A 533 -69.41 -35.30 58.11
N ARG A 534 -68.77 -34.97 59.25
CA ARG A 534 -69.21 -35.45 60.59
C ARG A 534 -70.54 -34.83 61.03
N ALA A 535 -70.81 -33.58 60.67
CA ALA A 535 -72.09 -32.93 60.96
C ALA A 535 -73.23 -33.54 60.12
N ASP A 536 -72.97 -33.85 58.84
CA ASP A 536 -73.90 -34.55 57.95
C ASP A 536 -74.17 -35.99 58.45
N GLU A 537 -73.14 -36.72 58.87
CA GLU A 537 -73.28 -38.05 59.47
C GLU A 537 -74.06 -38.01 60.79
N ALA A 538 -73.79 -37.04 61.66
CA ALA A 538 -74.55 -36.82 62.89
C ALA A 538 -76.01 -36.40 62.61
N ALA A 539 -76.25 -35.57 61.60
CA ALA A 539 -77.59 -35.18 61.15
C ALA A 539 -78.36 -36.36 60.55
N ALA A 540 -77.68 -37.22 59.77
CA ALA A 540 -78.25 -38.46 59.25
C ALA A 540 -78.60 -39.45 60.37
N ALA A 541 -77.75 -39.60 61.37
CA ALA A 541 -78.02 -40.41 62.57
C ALA A 541 -79.18 -39.85 63.40
N ALA A 542 -79.24 -38.53 63.61
CA ALA A 542 -80.36 -37.86 64.27
C ALA A 542 -81.68 -38.03 63.48
N ALA A 543 -81.64 -37.88 62.16
CA ALA A 543 -82.79 -38.12 61.28
C ALA A 543 -83.23 -39.59 61.29
N ALA A 544 -82.31 -40.55 61.36
CA ALA A 544 -82.63 -41.97 61.53
C ALA A 544 -83.31 -42.26 62.88
N SER A 545 -82.81 -41.67 63.97
CA SER A 545 -83.42 -41.75 65.30
C SER A 545 -84.83 -41.16 65.32
N LEU A 546 -85.02 -39.96 64.78
CA LEU A 546 -86.33 -39.31 64.64
C LEU A 546 -87.29 -40.13 63.76
N ARG A 547 -86.82 -40.76 62.68
CA ARG A 547 -87.63 -41.69 61.86
C ARG A 547 -88.05 -42.93 62.65
N SER A 548 -87.18 -43.46 63.52
CA SER A 548 -87.52 -44.60 64.39
C SER A 548 -88.57 -44.21 65.43
N GLN A 549 -88.39 -43.07 66.11
CA GLN A 549 -89.38 -42.53 67.06
C GLN A 549 -90.73 -42.24 66.38
N LEU A 550 -90.71 -41.73 65.14
CA LEU A 550 -91.92 -41.51 64.35
C LEU A 550 -92.59 -42.83 63.93
N GLN A 551 -91.82 -43.88 63.62
CA GLN A 551 -92.38 -45.22 63.38
C GLN A 551 -92.98 -45.84 64.64
N GLU A 552 -92.36 -45.68 65.81
CA GLU A 552 -92.91 -46.14 67.09
C GLU A 552 -94.17 -45.37 67.48
N SER A 553 -94.18 -44.04 67.29
CA SER A 553 -95.37 -43.20 67.47
C SER A 553 -96.50 -43.58 66.51
N ASN A 554 -96.19 -43.87 65.23
CA ASN A 554 -97.17 -44.34 64.26
C ASN A 554 -97.72 -45.73 64.63
N ARG A 555 -96.88 -46.69 65.04
CA ARG A 555 -97.32 -48.00 65.54
C ARG A 555 -98.20 -47.88 66.80
N ALA A 556 -97.88 -46.94 67.70
CA ALA A 556 -98.71 -46.66 68.86
C ALA A 556 -100.06 -46.03 68.46
N ARG A 557 -100.07 -45.17 67.44
CA ARG A 557 -101.30 -44.58 66.86
C ARG A 557 -102.15 -45.64 66.14
N GLU A 558 -101.53 -46.57 65.43
CA GLU A 558 -102.18 -47.70 64.77
C GLU A 558 -102.86 -48.61 65.80
N ARG A 559 -102.17 -48.98 66.89
CA ARG A 559 -102.77 -49.70 68.03
C ARG A 559 -103.92 -48.92 68.66
N LEU A 560 -103.79 -47.60 68.86
CA LEU A 560 -104.87 -46.76 69.39
C LEU A 560 -106.09 -46.67 68.45
N GLU A 561 -105.90 -46.70 67.13
CA GLU A 561 -107.00 -46.79 66.17
C GLU A 561 -107.61 -48.21 66.14
N GLU A 562 -106.81 -49.26 66.30
CA GLU A 562 -107.27 -50.65 66.44
C GLU A 562 -108.13 -50.82 67.71
N ASP A 563 -107.62 -50.40 68.88
CA ASP A 563 -108.34 -50.34 70.15
C ASP A 563 -109.64 -49.53 70.04
N LYS A 564 -109.61 -48.39 69.33
CA LYS A 564 -110.78 -47.56 69.04
C LYS A 564 -111.78 -48.24 68.10
N THR A 565 -111.34 -49.09 67.17
CA THR A 565 -112.26 -49.93 66.37
C THR A 565 -112.83 -51.09 67.20
N ASN A 566 -112.05 -51.70 68.09
CA ASN A 566 -112.52 -52.74 69.01
C ASN A 566 -113.55 -52.17 70.01
N LEU A 567 -113.31 -50.97 70.56
CA LEU A 567 -114.25 -50.25 71.42
C LEU A 567 -115.52 -49.83 70.67
N ARG A 568 -115.43 -49.47 69.38
CA ARG A 568 -116.62 -49.23 68.53
C ARG A 568 -117.41 -50.51 68.29
N TYR A 569 -116.75 -51.63 68.00
CA TYR A 569 -117.41 -52.93 67.81
C TYR A 569 -118.13 -53.40 69.07
N GLU A 570 -117.49 -53.28 70.25
CA GLU A 570 -118.17 -53.54 71.52
C GLU A 570 -119.31 -52.54 71.78
N LEU A 571 -119.15 -51.26 71.44
CA LEU A 571 -120.22 -50.27 71.58
C LEU A 571 -121.44 -50.59 70.70
N ASP A 572 -121.25 -50.97 69.44
CA ASP A 572 -122.34 -51.36 68.52
C ASP A 572 -123.02 -52.66 69.00
N LYS A 573 -122.24 -53.62 69.51
CA LYS A 573 -122.73 -54.84 70.17
C LYS A 573 -123.58 -54.52 71.41
N TRP A 574 -123.18 -53.57 72.25
CA TRP A 574 -124.00 -53.08 73.37
C TRP A 574 -125.23 -52.30 72.90
N GLN A 575 -125.13 -51.51 71.82
CA GLN A 575 -126.28 -50.84 71.21
C GLN A 575 -127.31 -51.85 70.69
N HIS A 576 -126.91 -52.88 69.94
CA HIS A 576 -127.82 -53.94 69.49
C HIS A 576 -128.42 -54.76 70.65
N GLN A 577 -127.69 -54.95 71.75
CA GLN A 577 -128.28 -55.52 72.98
C GLN A 577 -129.34 -54.59 73.59
N VAL A 578 -129.09 -53.28 73.62
CA VAL A 578 -130.07 -52.28 74.08
C VAL A 578 -131.28 -52.20 73.13
N GLU A 579 -131.10 -52.25 71.82
CA GLU A 579 -132.18 -52.31 70.82
C GLU A 579 -133.02 -53.59 70.95
N SER A 580 -132.36 -54.74 71.14
CA SER A 580 -133.02 -56.02 71.41
C SER A 580 -133.88 -55.95 72.69
N LEU A 581 -133.33 -55.40 73.78
CA LEU A 581 -134.06 -55.18 75.03
C LEU A 581 -135.19 -54.15 74.87
N GLN A 582 -135.01 -53.11 74.05
CA GLN A 582 -136.07 -52.15 73.73
C GLN A 582 -137.19 -52.77 72.88
N SER A 583 -136.86 -53.62 71.91
CA SER A 583 -137.79 -54.39 71.07
C SER A 583 -138.61 -55.39 71.91
N ALA A 584 -137.94 -56.12 72.81
CA ALA A 584 -138.60 -56.97 73.80
C ALA A 584 -139.53 -56.13 74.71
N ARG A 585 -139.08 -54.96 75.17
CA ARG A 585 -139.89 -54.03 75.98
C ARG A 585 -141.12 -53.51 75.22
N THR A 586 -141.02 -53.20 73.92
CA THR A 586 -142.18 -52.80 73.11
C THR A 586 -143.15 -53.95 72.88
N THR A 587 -142.64 -55.18 72.69
CA THR A 587 -143.46 -56.38 72.51
C THR A 587 -144.22 -56.74 73.80
N LEU A 588 -143.57 -56.67 74.95
CA LEU A 588 -144.22 -56.83 76.26
C LEU A 588 -145.25 -55.71 76.52
N ARG A 589 -145.00 -54.49 76.03
CA ARG A 589 -145.93 -53.37 76.21
C ARG A 589 -147.18 -53.50 75.34
N THR A 590 -147.05 -53.91 74.07
CA THR A 590 -148.21 -54.20 73.21
C THR A 590 -149.02 -55.40 73.71
N GLN A 591 -148.37 -56.42 74.31
CA GLN A 591 -149.07 -57.50 75.01
C GLN A 591 -149.87 -56.98 76.22
N VAL A 592 -149.27 -56.14 77.07
CA VAL A 592 -149.96 -55.51 78.21
C VAL A 592 -151.14 -54.64 77.76
N ASP A 593 -150.99 -53.89 76.68
CA ASP A 593 -152.07 -53.02 76.17
C ASP A 593 -153.16 -53.83 75.43
N SER A 594 -152.83 -54.98 74.82
CA SER A 594 -153.81 -55.96 74.31
C SER A 594 -154.66 -56.56 75.44
N LEU A 595 -154.04 -56.97 76.53
CA LEU A 595 -154.73 -57.54 77.70
C LEU A 595 -155.65 -56.50 78.40
N LYS A 596 -155.32 -55.21 78.35
CA LYS A 596 -156.23 -54.14 78.77
C LYS A 596 -157.44 -54.01 77.84
N GLY A 597 -157.23 -54.09 76.52
CA GLY A 597 -158.33 -54.05 75.55
C GLY A 597 -159.33 -55.20 75.75
N GLU A 598 -158.84 -56.40 76.05
CA GLU A 598 -159.69 -57.54 76.41
C GLU A 598 -160.48 -57.29 77.71
N LEU A 599 -159.82 -56.76 78.75
CA LEU A 599 -160.43 -56.40 80.04
C LEU A 599 -161.54 -55.33 79.90
N GLU A 600 -161.32 -54.30 79.07
CA GLU A 600 -162.34 -53.28 78.78
C GLU A 600 -163.50 -53.86 77.93
N SER A 601 -163.22 -54.82 77.05
CA SER A 601 -164.25 -55.55 76.30
C SER A 601 -165.12 -56.44 77.21
N ALA A 602 -164.57 -56.95 78.31
CA ALA A 602 -165.32 -57.70 79.32
C ALA A 602 -166.19 -56.76 80.18
N ALA A 603 -165.59 -55.68 80.72
CA ALA A 603 -166.29 -54.70 81.55
C ALA A 603 -167.45 -54.00 80.81
N SER A 604 -167.34 -53.81 79.50
CA SER A 604 -168.41 -53.22 78.67
C SER A 604 -169.57 -54.19 78.38
N ARG A 605 -169.34 -55.52 78.38
CA ARG A 605 -170.42 -56.53 78.35
C ARG A 605 -171.18 -56.57 79.69
N GLU A 606 -170.45 -56.53 80.80
CA GLU A 606 -171.04 -56.54 82.16
C GLU A 606 -171.94 -55.32 82.42
N ARG A 607 -171.54 -54.12 81.95
CA ARG A 607 -172.37 -52.90 82.06
C ARG A 607 -173.68 -52.96 81.27
N ARG A 608 -173.71 -53.62 80.10
CA ARG A 608 -174.96 -53.83 79.34
C ARG A 608 -175.94 -54.69 80.14
N LEU A 609 -175.48 -55.80 80.69
CA LEU A 609 -176.31 -56.71 81.48
C LEU A 609 -176.87 -56.07 82.76
N ARG A 610 -176.14 -55.16 83.42
CA ARG A 610 -176.70 -54.35 84.52
C ARG A 610 -177.79 -53.39 84.04
N SER A 611 -177.54 -52.66 82.95
CA SER A 611 -178.50 -51.69 82.40
C SER A 611 -179.84 -52.32 82.00
N GLU A 612 -179.83 -53.56 81.50
CA GLU A 612 -181.04 -54.30 81.15
C GLU A 612 -181.81 -54.79 82.40
N TYR A 613 -181.09 -55.10 83.49
CA TYR A 613 -181.68 -55.45 84.78
C TYR A 613 -182.32 -54.24 85.51
N GLU A 614 -181.65 -53.09 85.50
CA GLU A 614 -182.12 -51.86 86.14
C GLU A 614 -183.35 -51.26 85.45
N ALA A 615 -183.48 -51.42 84.13
CA ALA A 615 -184.70 -51.06 83.40
C ALA A 615 -185.91 -51.91 83.83
N SER A 616 -185.70 -53.20 84.14
CA SER A 616 -186.75 -54.12 84.57
C SER A 616 -187.26 -53.79 85.99
N THR A 617 -186.38 -53.46 86.93
CA THR A 617 -186.77 -53.09 88.29
C THR A 617 -187.47 -51.73 88.36
N GLY A 618 -187.13 -50.78 87.49
CA GLY A 618 -187.81 -49.47 87.41
C GLY A 618 -189.31 -49.59 87.08
N ALA A 619 -189.67 -50.48 86.16
CA ALA A 619 -191.07 -50.68 85.76
C ALA A 619 -191.97 -51.19 86.91
N LEU A 620 -191.41 -52.03 87.81
CA LEU A 620 -192.14 -52.55 88.97
C LEU A 620 -192.41 -51.47 90.02
N HIS A 621 -191.47 -50.55 90.26
CA HIS A 621 -191.65 -49.48 91.26
C HIS A 621 -192.68 -48.44 90.81
N ALA A 622 -192.73 -48.11 89.52
CA ALA A 622 -193.78 -47.23 88.98
C ALA A 622 -195.20 -47.78 89.23
N ARG A 623 -195.37 -49.11 89.13
CA ARG A 623 -196.66 -49.79 89.37
C ARG A 623 -197.09 -49.79 90.84
N ILE A 624 -196.15 -49.68 91.78
CA ILE A 624 -196.44 -49.53 93.21
C ILE A 624 -196.92 -48.10 93.50
N ALA A 625 -196.28 -47.09 92.91
CA ALA A 625 -196.66 -45.69 93.08
C ALA A 625 -198.10 -45.39 92.61
N GLU A 626 -198.55 -45.98 91.49
CA GLU A 626 -199.94 -45.85 91.02
C GLU A 626 -200.98 -46.32 92.06
N LEU A 627 -200.67 -47.37 92.82
CA LEU A 627 -201.60 -47.96 93.81
C LEU A 627 -201.67 -47.12 95.10
N GLU A 628 -200.57 -46.52 95.55
CA GLU A 628 -200.59 -45.58 96.68
C GLU A 628 -201.39 -44.32 96.35
N ASP A 629 -201.21 -43.79 95.15
CA ASP A 629 -201.88 -42.56 94.71
C ASP A 629 -203.38 -42.75 94.46
N ALA A 630 -203.82 -43.98 94.15
CA ALA A 630 -205.24 -44.33 94.16
C ALA A 630 -205.85 -44.23 95.56
N LEU A 631 -205.13 -44.68 96.60
CA LEU A 631 -205.61 -44.66 97.99
C LEU A 631 -205.62 -43.24 98.58
N ARG A 632 -204.62 -42.41 98.26
CA ARG A 632 -204.54 -40.99 98.71
C ARG A 632 -205.73 -40.15 98.25
N ARG A 633 -206.29 -40.43 97.07
CA ARG A 633 -207.44 -39.69 96.50
C ARG A 633 -208.70 -39.84 97.39
N ALA A 634 -208.98 -41.05 97.87
CA ALA A 634 -210.11 -41.32 98.76
C ALA A 634 -210.02 -40.55 100.11
N GLY A 635 -208.82 -40.21 100.58
CA GLY A 635 -208.63 -39.42 101.79
C GLY A 635 -208.89 -37.91 101.61
N LEU A 636 -208.64 -37.36 100.41
CA LEU A 636 -208.75 -35.92 100.15
C LEU A 636 -210.20 -35.44 100.00
N ASP A 637 -211.08 -36.27 99.47
CA ASP A 637 -212.47 -35.86 99.23
C ASP A 637 -213.28 -35.73 100.52
N LEU A 638 -212.97 -36.53 101.55
CA LEU A 638 -213.55 -36.37 102.91
C LEU A 638 -213.07 -35.09 103.63
N GLN A 639 -211.88 -34.58 103.28
CA GLN A 639 -211.31 -33.40 103.94
C GLN A 639 -211.77 -32.07 103.28
N ARG A 640 -212.12 -32.11 101.98
CA ARG A 640 -212.59 -30.93 101.23
C ARG A 640 -213.91 -30.35 101.74
N GLU A 641 -214.75 -31.15 102.38
CA GLU A 641 -215.98 -30.67 103.04
C GLU A 641 -215.73 -29.74 104.24
N ARG A 642 -214.51 -29.73 104.82
CA ARG A 642 -214.22 -28.94 106.05
C ARG A 642 -213.71 -27.52 105.80
N GLU A 643 -212.90 -27.27 104.78
CA GLU A 643 -212.13 -26.00 104.69
C GLU A 643 -212.82 -24.83 103.98
N ALA A 644 -213.94 -25.06 103.28
CA ALA A 644 -214.61 -24.04 102.46
C ALA A 644 -215.12 -22.80 103.24
N HIS A 645 -215.17 -22.86 104.58
CA HIS A 645 -215.81 -21.84 105.42
C HIS A 645 -214.99 -20.56 105.72
N VAL A 646 -213.65 -20.55 105.54
CA VAL A 646 -212.78 -19.64 106.36
C VAL A 646 -212.10 -18.46 105.64
N ARG A 647 -211.48 -18.63 104.47
CA ARG A 647 -210.33 -17.81 104.02
C ARG A 647 -210.70 -16.52 103.24
N ARG A 648 -210.37 -15.30 103.76
CA ARG A 648 -210.82 -14.02 103.14
C ARG A 648 -209.91 -12.75 103.13
N LEU A 649 -209.32 -12.26 104.23
CA LEU A 649 -209.58 -10.83 104.59
C LEU A 649 -208.43 -9.82 104.98
N ARG A 650 -207.24 -9.74 104.35
CA ARG A 650 -206.25 -8.63 104.60
C ARG A 650 -205.28 -8.29 103.45
N SER A 651 -204.80 -7.02 103.40
CA SER A 651 -203.76 -6.48 102.48
C SER A 651 -203.19 -5.10 102.94
N THR A 652 -201.90 -4.77 102.64
CA THR A 652 -201.12 -3.55 103.11
C THR A 652 -199.86 -3.22 102.24
N GLU A 653 -199.27 -2.01 102.32
CA GLU A 653 -198.17 -1.50 101.42
C GLU A 653 -197.08 -0.57 102.09
N ALA A 654 -196.15 0.09 101.33
CA ALA A 654 -194.87 0.71 101.82
C ALA A 654 -194.34 2.01 101.08
N LEU A 655 -193.02 2.34 101.13
CA LEU A 655 -192.40 3.63 100.65
C LEU A 655 -190.91 3.56 100.13
N LEU A 656 -190.17 4.68 99.94
CA LEU A 656 -188.97 4.82 99.05
C LEU A 656 -187.70 5.60 99.58
N ILE A 657 -186.91 6.32 98.73
CA ILE A 657 -185.42 6.58 98.79
C ILE A 657 -185.00 8.05 98.45
N SER A 658 -183.78 8.51 98.81
CA SER A 658 -183.29 9.91 98.63
C SER A 658 -181.94 10.19 97.89
N GLN A 659 -180.75 10.14 98.52
CA GLN A 659 -179.55 10.99 98.18
C GLN A 659 -178.26 10.26 97.74
N ILE A 660 -177.31 10.99 97.10
CA ILE A 660 -175.88 10.58 96.92
C ILE A 660 -174.85 11.69 96.56
N GLN A 661 -175.27 12.96 96.40
CA GLN A 661 -174.59 13.93 95.52
C GLN A 661 -173.98 15.16 96.25
N ASN A 662 -173.42 14.96 97.45
CA ASN A 662 -173.05 16.07 98.33
C ASN A 662 -171.61 15.95 98.85
N THR A 663 -170.81 17.01 98.69
CA THR A 663 -169.53 17.16 99.41
C THR A 663 -169.28 18.65 99.69
N PHE A 664 -169.14 19.11 100.95
CA PHE A 664 -169.36 18.39 102.21
C PHE A 664 -170.85 17.97 102.40
N SER A 665 -171.18 17.38 103.55
CA SER A 665 -172.08 16.22 103.64
C SER A 665 -171.48 14.99 102.93
N ASP A 666 -172.20 13.87 103.00
CA ASP A 666 -171.93 12.53 102.48
C ASP A 666 -170.44 12.08 102.58
N THR A 667 -169.69 12.30 103.68
CA THR A 667 -169.87 11.79 105.06
C THR A 667 -170.13 10.28 105.19
N VAL A 668 -169.40 9.65 106.11
CA VAL A 668 -169.94 8.70 107.13
C VAL A 668 -171.02 7.68 106.68
N HIS A 669 -170.60 6.40 106.52
CA HIS A 669 -171.43 5.17 106.41
C HIS A 669 -172.15 4.88 105.05
N GLY A 670 -172.45 3.59 104.75
CA GLY A 670 -173.35 3.18 103.64
C GLY A 670 -173.12 1.73 103.10
N ALA A 671 -174.15 1.05 102.56
CA ALA A 671 -174.10 -0.39 102.19
C ALA A 671 -175.07 -0.85 101.05
N MET A 672 -174.91 -2.11 100.56
CA MET A 672 -175.89 -2.99 99.82
C MET A 672 -176.30 -2.70 98.34
N GLY A 673 -176.66 -3.74 97.57
CA GLY A 673 -177.42 -3.65 96.29
C GLY A 673 -177.24 -4.82 95.27
N ALA A 674 -178.30 -5.23 94.53
CA ALA A 674 -178.28 -6.32 93.52
C ALA A 674 -179.49 -6.35 92.52
N SER A 675 -179.63 -7.44 91.73
CA SER A 675 -180.72 -7.78 90.76
C SER A 675 -180.70 -7.03 89.39
N SER A 676 -181.45 -7.39 88.33
CA SER A 676 -182.53 -8.38 88.09
C SER A 676 -182.53 -8.89 86.60
N GLY A 677 -183.54 -9.64 86.12
CA GLY A 677 -183.65 -10.03 84.69
C GLY A 677 -184.99 -10.71 84.25
N PRO A 678 -185.26 -10.90 82.93
CA PRO A 678 -186.61 -11.22 82.38
C PRO A 678 -186.72 -12.49 81.48
N ALA A 679 -187.91 -12.72 80.90
CA ALA A 679 -188.27 -13.70 79.84
C ALA A 679 -189.28 -13.04 78.85
N SER A 680 -189.96 -13.64 77.86
CA SER A 680 -190.23 -15.02 77.38
C SER A 680 -190.73 -14.94 75.89
N ALA A 681 -191.21 -15.93 75.11
CA ALA A 681 -191.51 -17.36 75.31
C ALA A 681 -191.07 -18.25 74.10
N VAL A 682 -191.83 -18.68 73.07
CA VAL A 682 -193.24 -18.46 72.63
C VAL A 682 -193.94 -19.78 72.20
N ALA A 683 -194.16 -20.07 70.91
CA ALA A 683 -195.08 -21.10 70.38
C ALA A 683 -194.75 -21.44 68.88
N THR A 684 -195.38 -22.37 68.13
CA THR A 684 -196.64 -23.11 68.37
C THR A 684 -196.64 -24.57 67.85
N SER A 685 -196.64 -24.80 66.53
CA SER A 685 -197.05 -26.05 65.85
C SER A 685 -196.66 -26.01 64.36
N ALA A 686 -196.80 -27.03 63.50
CA ALA A 686 -197.43 -28.37 63.56
C ALA A 686 -196.59 -29.37 62.70
N GLY A 687 -196.90 -30.66 62.50
CA GLY A 687 -198.10 -31.47 62.80
C GLY A 687 -199.08 -31.55 61.60
N SER A 688 -199.62 -32.71 61.19
CA SER A 688 -199.40 -34.10 61.62
C SER A 688 -198.15 -34.71 60.94
N GLY A 689 -198.02 -35.89 60.30
CA GLY A 689 -198.92 -37.00 59.94
C GLY A 689 -198.57 -37.58 58.55
N VAL A 690 -199.09 -38.71 58.07
CA VAL A 690 -199.86 -39.83 58.69
C VAL A 690 -199.43 -41.10 57.91
N GLY A 691 -199.22 -42.29 58.48
CA GLY A 691 -199.29 -42.68 59.89
C GLY A 691 -199.20 -44.20 60.11
N LEU A 692 -198.50 -44.93 59.23
CA LEU A 692 -198.39 -46.40 59.17
C LEU A 692 -196.94 -46.81 58.82
N ALA A 693 -196.41 -47.97 59.18
CA ALA A 693 -196.96 -49.10 59.97
C ALA A 693 -195.90 -49.59 61.00
N SER A 694 -195.81 -50.91 61.25
CA SER A 694 -194.84 -51.50 62.18
C SER A 694 -193.34 -51.15 61.82
N PRO A 695 -192.41 -50.84 62.78
CA PRO A 695 -191.49 -49.63 62.71
C PRO A 695 -189.88 -49.78 62.74
N ALA A 696 -189.00 -48.75 62.36
CA ALA A 696 -187.48 -48.82 62.05
C ALA A 696 -186.45 -47.55 62.19
N PRO A 697 -185.06 -47.59 61.96
CA PRO A 697 -183.91 -46.63 62.39
C PRO A 697 -182.86 -45.93 61.36
N ARG A 698 -181.73 -45.17 61.75
CA ARG A 698 -180.67 -44.39 60.90
C ARG A 698 -179.06 -44.25 61.21
N PRO A 699 -178.25 -43.09 61.36
CA PRO A 699 -176.94 -42.74 60.61
C PRO A 699 -175.64 -41.95 61.21
N VAL A 700 -174.53 -41.65 60.40
CA VAL A 700 -173.30 -40.65 60.39
C VAL A 700 -171.99 -40.79 61.30
N PRO A 701 -170.72 -40.15 61.21
CA PRO A 701 -170.13 -38.79 60.76
C PRO A 701 -168.70 -38.60 59.98
N ARG A 702 -167.61 -37.83 60.41
CA ARG A 702 -166.50 -37.12 59.57
C ARG A 702 -164.93 -36.95 60.01
N VAL A 703 -164.12 -35.88 59.59
CA VAL A 703 -162.58 -35.71 59.37
C VAL A 703 -161.89 -34.33 59.83
N ALA A 704 -160.63 -33.75 59.64
CA ALA A 704 -159.40 -33.72 58.69
C ALA A 704 -158.02 -33.00 59.21
N SER A 705 -156.96 -32.58 58.40
CA SER A 705 -155.53 -32.13 58.81
C SER A 705 -154.60 -31.12 57.90
N ARG A 706 -153.32 -30.71 58.26
CA ARG A 706 -152.30 -29.66 57.66
C ARG A 706 -150.77 -29.72 58.20
N ASP A 707 -149.60 -29.01 57.88
CA ASP A 707 -148.93 -28.08 56.84
C ASP A 707 -147.46 -27.42 57.15
N ARG A 708 -146.56 -26.97 56.17
CA ARG A 708 -145.31 -25.98 56.16
C ARG A 708 -143.79 -26.37 56.52
N LEU A 709 -142.58 -25.68 56.33
CA LEU A 709 -141.83 -24.63 55.46
C LEU A 709 -140.25 -24.40 55.78
N ALA A 710 -139.32 -23.72 54.97
CA ALA A 710 -137.82 -23.43 55.25
C ALA A 710 -136.93 -22.36 54.36
N PRO A 711 -135.65 -21.89 54.70
CA PRO A 711 -134.77 -20.79 54.02
C PRO A 711 -133.14 -20.85 53.92
N GLN A 712 -132.37 -19.91 53.23
CA GLN A 712 -130.82 -19.65 53.13
C GLN A 712 -130.40 -18.20 52.56
N PRO A 713 -129.19 -17.68 52.01
CA PRO A 713 -127.66 -17.94 51.90
C PRO A 713 -126.61 -16.66 51.84
N VAL A 714 -125.33 -16.73 51.28
CA VAL A 714 -124.33 -15.70 50.62
C VAL A 714 -122.90 -15.27 51.24
N ALA A 715 -121.76 -15.25 50.45
CA ALA A 715 -120.41 -14.54 50.72
C ALA A 715 -119.33 -14.51 49.54
N ALA A 716 -118.29 -13.59 49.48
CA ALA A 716 -117.08 -13.55 48.55
C ALA A 716 -115.99 -12.39 48.78
N VAL A 717 -114.73 -12.39 48.19
CA VAL A 717 -113.79 -11.25 47.71
C VAL A 717 -112.21 -11.52 47.53
N THR A 718 -111.56 -10.84 46.54
CA THR A 718 -110.14 -10.69 45.96
C THR A 718 -108.81 -10.96 46.73
N GLY A 719 -107.60 -11.06 46.11
CA GLY A 719 -107.15 -11.08 44.67
C GLY A 719 -105.68 -10.61 44.36
N ALA A 720 -105.15 -10.88 43.14
CA ALA A 720 -103.92 -10.37 42.46
C ALA A 720 -102.51 -10.73 43.05
N SER A 721 -101.35 -10.81 42.36
CA SER A 721 -100.86 -10.89 40.94
C SER A 721 -99.30 -10.86 40.98
N GLN A 722 -98.38 -11.26 40.07
CA GLN A 722 -98.21 -12.04 38.80
C GLN A 722 -96.65 -12.22 38.62
N HIS A 723 -95.94 -12.63 37.55
CA HIS A 723 -96.20 -12.90 36.11
C HIS A 723 -95.21 -13.98 35.51
N THR A 724 -94.74 -13.82 34.26
CA THR A 724 -93.99 -14.72 33.33
C THR A 724 -93.29 -13.86 32.23
N PRO A 725 -92.57 -14.32 31.15
CA PRO A 725 -92.30 -15.69 30.62
C PRO A 725 -90.82 -15.98 30.16
N LEU A 726 -90.65 -16.89 29.18
CA LEU A 726 -89.40 -17.49 28.66
C LEU A 726 -88.86 -16.83 27.36
N LEU A 727 -87.63 -17.25 26.95
CA LEU A 727 -87.11 -17.67 25.62
C LEU A 727 -85.65 -17.15 25.44
N VAL A 728 -84.61 -17.98 25.25
CA VAL A 728 -84.18 -18.78 24.06
C VAL A 728 -83.73 -17.94 22.86
N THR A 729 -82.44 -18.05 22.51
CA THR A 729 -81.91 -18.31 21.14
C THR A 729 -80.39 -18.57 21.19
N ASP A 730 -79.91 -19.45 20.31
CA ASP A 730 -78.50 -19.62 19.95
C ASP A 730 -78.03 -18.53 18.95
N SER A 731 -76.72 -18.35 18.78
CA SER A 731 -76.07 -18.12 17.46
C SER A 731 -74.56 -17.99 17.57
N ASP A 732 -73.84 -18.67 16.68
CA ASP A 732 -72.44 -18.39 16.35
C ASP A 732 -72.32 -17.17 15.43
N SER A 733 -71.17 -16.48 15.46
CA SER A 733 -70.65 -15.72 14.32
C SER A 733 -69.14 -15.47 14.47
N ASP A 734 -68.38 -15.73 13.42
CA ASP A 734 -66.98 -15.31 13.26
C ASP A 734 -66.89 -13.80 12.91
N ASP A 735 -65.81 -13.40 12.22
CA ASP A 735 -65.51 -12.05 11.69
C ASP A 735 -65.07 -10.99 12.73
N GLU A 736 -64.12 -10.08 12.46
CA GLU A 736 -63.10 -10.01 11.40
C GLU A 736 -61.95 -9.06 11.83
N HIS A 737 -60.79 -9.18 11.17
CA HIS A 737 -59.70 -8.18 11.09
C HIS A 737 -58.93 -7.80 12.40
N GLY A 738 -57.71 -7.25 12.35
CA GLY A 738 -56.79 -7.18 11.18
C GLY A 738 -56.20 -5.82 10.79
N SER A 739 -55.81 -4.94 11.73
CA SER A 739 -54.96 -3.77 11.43
C SER A 739 -54.24 -3.24 12.67
N ASP A 740 -52.98 -2.81 12.49
CA ASP A 740 -52.26 -1.61 12.98
C ASP A 740 -52.75 -0.89 14.27
N ASP A 741 -51.91 -0.24 15.09
CA ASP A 741 -50.72 0.58 14.77
C ASP A 741 -49.89 0.89 16.04
N SER A 742 -48.64 1.35 15.86
CA SER A 742 -47.79 2.03 16.85
C SER A 742 -47.32 1.23 18.11
N GLY A 743 -46.19 1.58 18.76
CA GLY A 743 -45.21 2.60 18.41
C GLY A 743 -44.62 3.33 19.63
N PHE A 744 -43.85 2.62 20.46
CA PHE A 744 -42.90 3.19 21.44
C PHE A 744 -41.82 2.18 21.82
#